data_AF-A0A914W6I4-F1
#
_entry.id   AF-A0A914W6I4-F1
#
_cell.length_a   1.000
_cell.length_b   1.000
_cell.length_c   1.000
_cell.angle_alpha   90.00
_cell.angle_beta   90.00
_cell.angle_gamma   90.00
#
_symmetry.space_group_name_H-M   'P 1'
#
loop_
_entity.id
_entity.type
_entity.pdbx_description
1 polymer ?
#
loop_
_entity_poly.entity_id
_entity_poly.type
_entity_poly.pdbx_seq_one_letter_code
_entity_poly.pdbx_strand_id
1 'polypeptide(L)'
;MLLYVSCLSILYYAALSVFAHDESASVIDADRYSVAKDRRFLLYDVNHGEGFNLRRDVYLRVSNLVRQLRDKEVDQLISYLPKSASVKRFAASSEILGKYKDGGVSIIDQWICAHARHFVGSYVSTFSFRIHEDREILGFDPATTFNRLCPDSDSSCEQPAKWKISKDQLSSLVDWHVRSLVIIYFWCVLDAKSASSLSLLVFVIGGATGANTLREADTEETPPNGDNNWLSWTPLARDAAASYLYDSPFRTKHADLCCWARAGTRHRQHCQCLGQMSRPLRPEPSWCTRLERMPSPMTALSLAFWALLIHQAQGAERQLVFAQSVFRHGDRAPSDPYPNDPYDATHWPRGWSQLTNEGMRQTRALGQFYRDRYITEMDNFLSEDYIREELYVRSTDKDRALTSASSMLAGLYPPRDKYIWHNEITWQPIPVHSSMPYKNDLLLKPTSVECPEYDRVYAEETSDLMRSYNEQYDEFFAYISEKTGWADINMDNISDVYNALYRERTHNLTLPPWVDEVWSTQNGSTVYDVLLELKRVSRLSEFNSPRKAKLIGGFLLGDFVNYAQRAAAGETDTKLVLYSAHDGTVTALMYAMGIDNDLLTPYAAAVIVELYRTTSGDFEVDVLYRNSTYQQRPFRMQVPGCPAKSSCPLDTFVAAMRPRIFSTRDEFDRECGLLSADSRAASKSTPEQSETFGAGSLLVLVLGGLCCILLVIVVLLSILLLRKSERLI
;
A
#
# COMPACT_ATOMS: atom_id res chain seq x y z
N MET A 1 -9.98 -30.02 -53.61
CA MET A 1 -10.10 -29.18 -52.39
C MET A 1 -10.57 -29.98 -51.17
N LEU A 2 -11.70 -30.70 -51.23
CA LEU A 2 -12.21 -31.49 -50.08
C LEU A 2 -11.21 -32.50 -49.49
N LEU A 3 -10.48 -33.27 -50.32
CA LEU A 3 -9.43 -34.19 -49.85
C LEU A 3 -8.29 -33.50 -49.06
N TYR A 4 -8.03 -32.21 -49.30
CA TYR A 4 -7.00 -31.45 -48.58
C TYR A 4 -7.47 -31.07 -47.17
N VAL A 5 -8.77 -30.80 -47.02
CA VAL A 5 -9.41 -30.49 -45.73
C VAL A 5 -9.53 -31.76 -44.86
N SER A 6 -9.81 -32.92 -45.47
CA SER A 6 -9.82 -34.21 -44.77
C SER A 6 -8.46 -34.57 -44.17
N CYS A 7 -7.36 -34.41 -44.92
CA CYS A 7 -6.02 -34.70 -44.42
C CYS A 7 -5.58 -33.74 -43.30
N LEU A 8 -5.90 -32.45 -43.40
CA LEU A 8 -5.63 -31.48 -42.32
C LEU A 8 -6.41 -31.80 -41.04
N SER A 9 -7.66 -32.26 -41.17
CA SER A 9 -8.49 -32.65 -40.01
C SER A 9 -7.93 -33.88 -39.28
N ILE A 10 -7.44 -34.88 -40.02
CA ILE A 10 -6.83 -36.09 -39.44
C ILE A 10 -5.48 -35.77 -38.79
N LEU A 11 -4.65 -34.91 -39.39
CA LEU A 11 -3.41 -34.45 -38.79
C LEU A 11 -3.64 -33.61 -37.52
N TYR A 12 -4.70 -32.80 -37.48
CA TYR A 12 -5.08 -32.03 -36.30
C TYR A 12 -5.54 -32.93 -35.13
N TYR A 13 -6.34 -33.97 -35.40
CA TYR A 13 -6.73 -34.93 -34.37
C TYR A 13 -5.59 -35.87 -33.92
N ALA A 14 -4.66 -36.22 -34.81
CA ALA A 14 -3.46 -36.98 -34.45
C ALA A 14 -2.46 -36.16 -33.60
N ALA A 15 -2.41 -34.83 -33.78
CA ALA A 15 -1.62 -33.95 -32.94
C ALA A 15 -2.19 -33.79 -31.51
N LEU A 16 -3.51 -33.96 -31.34
CA LEU A 16 -4.20 -33.83 -30.06
C LEU A 16 -4.16 -35.09 -29.18
N SER A 17 -3.79 -36.25 -29.72
CA SER A 17 -3.75 -37.53 -28.99
C SER A 17 -2.35 -37.96 -28.51
N VAL A 18 -1.31 -37.17 -28.79
CA VAL A 18 0.09 -37.49 -28.42
C VAL A 18 0.54 -36.78 -27.12
N PHE A 19 -0.19 -35.77 -26.65
CA PHE A 19 0.15 -35.04 -25.41
C PHE A 19 -0.70 -35.49 -24.23
N ALA A 20 -0.42 -36.70 -23.74
CA ALA A 20 -0.81 -37.17 -22.42
C ALA A 20 0.44 -37.60 -21.64
N HIS A 21 0.69 -36.89 -20.53
CA HIS A 21 1.74 -37.04 -19.51
C HIS A 21 3.19 -36.53 -19.77
N ASP A 22 3.63 -35.77 -18.76
CA ASP A 22 4.98 -35.35 -18.30
C ASP A 22 5.91 -34.63 -19.30
N GLU A 23 6.67 -33.57 -18.96
CA GLU A 23 7.02 -32.95 -17.67
C GLU A 23 7.44 -31.46 -17.86
N SER A 24 7.43 -30.63 -16.80
CA SER A 24 7.95 -29.22 -16.74
C SER A 24 7.32 -28.13 -17.66
N ALA A 25 7.41 -26.85 -17.27
CA ALA A 25 6.85 -25.68 -17.99
C ALA A 25 7.88 -24.58 -18.24
N SER A 26 9.12 -24.98 -18.55
CA SER A 26 10.21 -24.10 -19.01
C SER A 26 11.34 -24.98 -19.53
N VAL A 27 11.34 -25.28 -20.82
CA VAL A 27 12.50 -25.95 -21.46
C VAL A 27 13.42 -24.88 -22.00
N ILE A 28 14.29 -24.35 -21.13
CA ILE A 28 15.45 -23.58 -21.56
C ILE A 28 16.53 -24.57 -21.99
N ASP A 29 16.99 -24.43 -23.22
CA ASP A 29 18.14 -25.13 -23.79
C ASP A 29 19.41 -24.80 -22.96
N ALA A 30 19.75 -25.69 -22.03
CA ALA A 30 20.91 -25.53 -21.15
C ALA A 30 22.24 -25.71 -21.88
N ASP A 31 22.25 -26.44 -23.00
CA ASP A 31 23.45 -26.72 -23.78
C ASP A 31 23.93 -25.49 -24.57
N ARG A 32 23.03 -24.55 -24.90
CA ARG A 32 23.38 -23.23 -25.48
C ARG A 32 24.36 -22.38 -24.66
N TYR A 33 24.58 -22.69 -23.38
CA TYR A 33 25.48 -21.93 -22.48
C TYR A 33 26.77 -22.68 -22.10
N SER A 34 27.05 -23.81 -22.76
CA SER A 34 28.38 -24.37 -22.95
C SER A 34 29.10 -23.54 -24.04
N VAL A 35 30.27 -22.93 -23.86
CA VAL A 35 31.51 -23.41 -23.23
C VAL A 35 32.25 -22.25 -22.54
N ALA A 36 32.76 -22.50 -21.32
CA ALA A 36 33.94 -21.80 -20.81
C ALA A 36 34.83 -22.83 -20.09
N LYS A 37 36.04 -23.08 -20.63
CA LYS A 37 36.92 -24.15 -20.16
C LYS A 37 37.62 -23.82 -18.83
N ASP A 38 37.72 -22.54 -18.51
CA ASP A 38 38.34 -22.01 -17.28
C ASP A 38 37.28 -21.66 -16.25
N ARG A 39 37.42 -22.21 -15.04
CA ARG A 39 36.58 -21.89 -13.87
C ARG A 39 36.95 -20.49 -13.35
N ARG A 40 36.36 -19.46 -13.94
CA ARG A 40 36.39 -18.09 -13.42
C ARG A 40 35.29 -17.92 -12.38
N PHE A 41 35.69 -17.51 -11.18
CA PHE A 41 34.78 -17.22 -10.07
C PHE A 41 34.54 -15.71 -10.02
N LEU A 42 33.33 -15.30 -9.64
CA LEU A 42 33.01 -13.95 -9.21
C LEU A 42 32.52 -14.05 -7.75
N LEU A 43 32.81 -13.05 -6.94
CA LEU A 43 32.63 -13.15 -5.50
C LEU A 43 32.05 -11.84 -4.99
N TYR A 44 30.73 -11.88 -4.84
CA TYR A 44 29.89 -10.71 -4.79
C TYR A 44 29.53 -10.42 -3.34
N ASP A 45 29.81 -9.20 -2.90
CA ASP A 45 29.42 -8.69 -1.59
C ASP A 45 28.25 -7.73 -1.78
N VAL A 46 27.28 -7.77 -0.87
CA VAL A 46 26.00 -7.07 -1.04
C VAL A 46 26.14 -5.61 -0.63
N ASN A 47 25.49 -4.71 -1.36
CA ASN A 47 25.58 -3.28 -1.09
C ASN A 47 25.00 -2.93 0.29
N HIS A 48 25.48 -1.81 0.86
CA HIS A 48 25.24 -1.41 2.26
C HIS A 48 23.76 -1.20 2.63
N GLY A 49 22.84 -1.21 1.66
CA GLY A 49 21.41 -0.94 1.77
C GLY A 49 20.55 -2.05 2.39
N GLU A 50 21.11 -3.25 2.60
CA GLU A 50 20.37 -4.41 3.08
C GLU A 50 19.92 -4.26 4.55
N GLY A 51 18.63 -3.98 4.75
CA GLY A 51 18.01 -3.83 6.08
C GLY A 51 17.48 -2.43 6.40
N PHE A 52 17.53 -1.47 5.47
CA PHE A 52 16.99 -0.12 5.71
C PHE A 52 15.46 -0.05 5.76
N ASN A 53 14.92 -0.45 6.90
CA ASN A 53 13.64 0.06 7.39
C ASN A 53 13.66 0.46 8.88
N LEU A 54 14.85 0.60 9.49
CA LEU A 54 15.01 1.00 10.90
C LEU A 54 16.13 2.04 11.14
N ARG A 55 15.72 3.16 11.76
CA ARG A 55 16.45 4.24 12.50
C ARG A 55 17.91 4.55 12.09
N ARG A 56 18.14 5.80 11.62
CA ARG A 56 19.30 6.22 10.82
C ARG A 56 20.65 6.42 11.53
N ASP A 57 20.67 6.68 12.84
CA ASP A 57 21.82 7.41 13.44
C ASP A 57 22.80 6.55 14.27
N VAL A 58 22.39 5.38 14.76
CA VAL A 58 23.28 4.46 15.51
C VAL A 58 24.20 3.67 14.57
N TYR A 59 23.67 3.27 13.41
CA TYR A 59 24.37 2.37 12.48
C TYR A 59 25.59 2.99 11.78
N LEU A 60 25.76 4.32 11.73
CA LEU A 60 26.90 4.97 11.06
C LEU A 60 28.27 4.73 11.74
N ARG A 61 28.27 4.37 13.03
CA ARG A 61 29.50 4.03 13.78
C ARG A 61 29.76 2.53 13.75
N VAL A 62 28.70 1.73 13.88
CA VAL A 62 28.75 0.26 13.74
C VAL A 62 29.15 -0.13 12.31
N SER A 63 28.64 0.52 11.27
CA SER A 63 28.97 0.22 9.87
C SER A 63 30.45 0.40 9.57
N ASN A 64 31.13 1.37 10.17
CA ASN A 64 32.58 1.56 10.03
C ASN A 64 33.40 0.46 10.73
N LEU A 65 32.92 -0.05 11.87
CA LEU A 65 33.53 -1.19 12.55
C LEU A 65 33.31 -2.49 11.77
N VAL A 66 32.07 -2.76 11.33
CA VAL A 66 31.72 -3.94 10.54
C VAL A 66 32.36 -3.90 9.13
N ARG A 67 32.67 -2.71 8.59
CA ARG A 67 33.51 -2.55 7.38
C ARG A 67 34.93 -3.08 7.61
N GLN A 68 35.54 -2.77 8.75
CA GLN A 68 36.90 -3.22 9.09
C GLN A 68 36.97 -4.71 9.46
N LEU A 69 35.87 -5.30 9.93
CA LEU A 69 35.76 -6.74 10.19
C LEU A 69 35.60 -7.54 8.88
N ARG A 70 34.70 -7.13 7.98
CA ARG A 70 34.42 -7.85 6.73
C ARG A 70 35.57 -7.91 5.72
N ASP A 71 36.42 -6.87 5.64
CA ASP A 71 37.56 -6.92 4.71
C ASP A 71 38.53 -8.08 5.07
N LYS A 72 38.64 -8.45 6.37
CA LYS A 72 39.41 -9.62 6.81
C LYS A 72 38.73 -10.95 6.47
N GLU A 73 37.40 -11.03 6.58
CA GLU A 73 36.62 -12.24 6.25
C GLU A 73 36.72 -12.56 4.75
N VAL A 74 36.72 -11.54 3.88
CA VAL A 74 36.90 -11.70 2.43
C VAL A 74 38.32 -12.17 2.10
N ASP A 75 39.35 -11.58 2.71
CA ASP A 75 40.74 -12.03 2.56
C ASP A 75 40.95 -13.46 3.06
N GLN A 76 40.27 -13.83 4.16
CA GLN A 76 40.27 -15.19 4.69
C GLN A 76 39.59 -16.18 3.73
N LEU A 77 38.44 -15.83 3.13
CA LEU A 77 37.81 -16.64 2.09
C LEU A 77 38.73 -16.82 0.87
N ILE A 78 39.37 -15.74 0.39
CA ILE A 78 40.34 -15.78 -0.71
C ILE A 78 41.45 -16.80 -0.39
N SER A 79 41.89 -16.88 0.88
CA SER A 79 42.93 -17.82 1.31
C SER A 79 42.50 -19.30 1.25
N TYR A 80 41.20 -19.60 1.41
CA TYR A 80 40.66 -20.96 1.31
C TYR A 80 40.38 -21.41 -0.14
N LEU A 81 40.39 -20.48 -1.10
CA LEU A 81 40.12 -20.80 -2.51
C LEU A 81 41.38 -21.25 -3.25
N PRO A 82 41.27 -22.13 -4.26
CA PRO A 82 42.41 -22.52 -5.09
C PRO A 82 43.06 -21.29 -5.75
N LYS A 83 44.39 -21.24 -5.84
CA LYS A 83 45.13 -20.11 -6.45
C LYS A 83 44.79 -19.81 -7.93
N SER A 84 44.05 -20.70 -8.59
CA SER A 84 43.50 -20.51 -9.94
C SER A 84 42.13 -19.81 -9.97
N ALA A 85 41.48 -19.61 -8.82
CA ALA A 85 40.22 -18.89 -8.70
C ALA A 85 40.47 -17.37 -8.63
N SER A 86 39.86 -16.61 -9.54
CA SER A 86 39.80 -15.15 -9.42
C SER A 86 38.69 -14.74 -8.46
N VAL A 87 38.94 -13.75 -7.61
CA VAL A 87 37.94 -13.16 -6.72
C VAL A 87 37.63 -11.72 -7.20
N LYS A 88 36.35 -11.35 -7.23
CA LYS A 88 35.87 -10.09 -7.84
C LYS A 88 34.65 -9.54 -7.11
N ARG A 89 34.87 -8.61 -6.18
CA ARG A 89 33.85 -7.84 -5.46
C ARG A 89 33.23 -6.79 -6.38
N PHE A 90 31.90 -6.72 -6.45
CA PHE A 90 31.21 -5.57 -7.03
C PHE A 90 31.20 -4.43 -6.00
N ALA A 91 31.46 -3.22 -6.46
CA ALA A 91 31.31 -2.01 -5.69
C ALA A 91 30.65 -0.98 -6.60
N ALA A 92 29.44 -0.54 -6.25
CA ALA A 92 28.73 0.45 -7.03
C ALA A 92 29.53 1.77 -7.03
N SER A 93 29.78 2.32 -8.22
CA SER A 93 30.42 3.62 -8.34
C SER A 93 29.52 4.73 -7.79
N SER A 94 30.10 5.88 -7.43
CA SER A 94 29.34 7.05 -6.98
C SER A 94 28.26 7.49 -7.98
N GLU A 95 28.48 7.24 -9.28
CA GLU A 95 27.53 7.48 -10.36
C GLU A 95 26.37 6.48 -10.35
N ILE A 96 26.65 5.18 -10.15
CA ILE A 96 25.63 4.12 -10.01
C ILE A 96 24.80 4.37 -8.74
N LEU A 97 25.44 4.70 -7.61
CA LEU A 97 24.77 5.05 -6.36
C LEU A 97 23.92 6.33 -6.51
N GLY A 98 24.42 7.36 -7.22
CA GLY A 98 23.64 8.56 -7.52
C GLY A 98 22.41 8.30 -8.40
N LYS A 99 22.53 7.39 -9.38
CA LYS A 99 21.48 7.06 -10.35
C LYS A 99 20.41 6.13 -9.79
N TYR A 100 20.81 5.05 -9.09
CA TYR A 100 19.90 3.99 -8.64
C TYR A 100 19.60 4.04 -7.14
N LYS A 101 20.44 4.72 -6.34
CA LYS A 101 20.40 4.75 -4.86
C LYS A 101 20.57 3.36 -4.25
N ASP A 102 20.77 3.29 -2.93
CA ASP A 102 21.15 2.04 -2.26
C ASP A 102 20.17 0.90 -2.54
N GLY A 103 18.85 1.16 -2.43
CA GLY A 103 17.82 0.16 -2.73
C GLY A 103 17.72 -0.25 -4.19
N GLY A 104 18.02 0.63 -5.15
CA GLY A 104 18.08 0.26 -6.57
C GLY A 104 19.31 -0.58 -6.90
N VAL A 105 20.42 -0.37 -6.18
CA VAL A 105 21.59 -1.26 -6.26
C VAL A 105 21.28 -2.60 -5.62
N SER A 106 20.64 -2.68 -4.45
CA SER A 106 20.25 -3.97 -3.84
C SER A 106 19.34 -4.82 -4.74
N ILE A 107 18.47 -4.20 -5.55
CA ILE A 107 17.67 -4.92 -6.58
C ILE A 107 18.57 -5.51 -7.68
N ILE A 108 19.61 -4.79 -8.10
CA ILE A 108 20.60 -5.28 -9.07
C ILE A 108 21.41 -6.44 -8.47
N ASP A 109 21.82 -6.33 -7.21
CA ASP A 109 22.52 -7.38 -6.46
C ASP A 109 21.67 -8.67 -6.41
N GLN A 110 20.39 -8.55 -6.01
CA GLN A 110 19.44 -9.66 -5.95
C GLN A 110 19.29 -10.34 -7.32
N TRP A 111 19.12 -9.55 -8.38
CA TRP A 111 18.95 -10.06 -9.74
C TRP A 111 20.18 -10.83 -10.25
N ILE A 112 21.38 -10.35 -9.92
CA ILE A 112 22.65 -11.02 -10.26
C ILE A 112 22.77 -12.35 -9.51
N CYS A 113 22.43 -12.39 -8.21
CA CYS A 113 22.45 -13.61 -7.41
C CYS A 113 21.39 -14.64 -7.88
N ALA A 114 20.19 -14.17 -8.25
CA ALA A 114 19.14 -15.02 -8.81
C ALA A 114 19.54 -15.68 -10.14
N HIS A 115 20.34 -15.00 -10.97
CA HIS A 115 20.78 -15.53 -12.28
C HIS A 115 22.15 -16.22 -12.27
N ALA A 116 22.83 -16.31 -11.12
CA ALA A 116 24.12 -16.97 -11.01
C ALA A 116 24.04 -18.49 -11.30
N ARG A 117 25.09 -19.10 -11.87
CA ARG A 117 25.07 -20.57 -12.10
C ARG A 117 24.96 -21.38 -10.81
N HIS A 118 25.53 -20.88 -9.72
CA HIS A 118 25.35 -21.38 -8.36
C HIS A 118 25.08 -20.18 -7.46
N PHE A 119 24.33 -20.40 -6.39
CA PHE A 119 24.18 -19.49 -5.27
C PHE A 119 24.58 -20.21 -3.99
N VAL A 120 25.27 -19.49 -3.11
CA VAL A 120 25.53 -19.89 -1.73
C VAL A 120 25.19 -18.69 -0.87
N GLY A 121 24.13 -18.81 -0.06
CA GLY A 121 23.71 -17.79 0.89
C GLY A 121 24.43 -17.92 2.23
N SER A 122 24.03 -17.11 3.21
CA SER A 122 24.48 -17.24 4.61
C SER A 122 23.33 -17.69 5.51
N TYR A 123 23.64 -18.44 6.58
CA TYR A 123 22.63 -18.81 7.56
C TYR A 123 21.91 -17.57 8.12
N VAL A 124 20.62 -17.75 8.46
CA VAL A 124 19.67 -16.72 8.94
C VAL A 124 19.50 -15.45 8.07
N SER A 125 20.09 -15.39 6.88
CA SER A 125 19.91 -14.27 5.95
C SER A 125 18.55 -14.35 5.25
N THR A 126 17.66 -13.41 5.59
CA THR A 126 16.36 -13.23 4.90
C THR A 126 16.51 -12.88 3.42
N PHE A 127 17.61 -12.23 3.04
CA PHE A 127 17.92 -11.96 1.63
C PHE A 127 18.32 -13.24 0.87
N SER A 128 19.15 -14.09 1.48
CA SER A 128 19.49 -15.41 0.92
C SER A 128 18.22 -16.26 0.70
N PHE A 129 17.25 -16.16 1.62
CA PHE A 129 15.95 -16.84 1.46
C PHE A 129 15.18 -16.34 0.23
N ARG A 130 15.10 -15.02 -0.02
CA ARG A 130 14.44 -14.46 -1.21
C ARG A 130 15.14 -14.87 -2.52
N ILE A 131 16.47 -14.92 -2.52
CA ILE A 131 17.20 -15.42 -3.69
C ILE A 131 16.94 -16.91 -3.93
N HIS A 132 16.75 -17.74 -2.90
CA HIS A 132 16.35 -19.13 -3.10
C HIS A 132 14.97 -19.24 -3.79
N GLU A 133 13.98 -18.45 -3.36
CA GLU A 133 12.66 -18.38 -4.01
C GLU A 133 12.75 -17.93 -5.47
N ASP A 134 13.47 -16.83 -5.75
CA ASP A 134 13.65 -16.30 -7.11
C ASP A 134 14.30 -17.34 -8.03
N ARG A 135 15.32 -18.05 -7.54
CA ARG A 135 16.02 -19.11 -8.29
C ARG A 135 15.15 -20.31 -8.58
N GLU A 136 14.28 -20.68 -7.65
CA GLU A 136 13.32 -21.76 -7.83
C GLU A 136 12.25 -21.38 -8.87
N ILE A 137 11.75 -20.15 -8.82
CA ILE A 137 10.83 -19.58 -9.84
C ILE A 137 11.49 -19.55 -11.23
N LEU A 138 12.80 -19.23 -11.30
CA LEU A 138 13.60 -19.26 -12.53
C LEU A 138 13.98 -20.68 -12.99
N GLY A 139 13.63 -21.72 -12.22
CA GLY A 139 13.86 -23.13 -12.58
C GLY A 139 15.30 -23.63 -12.40
N PHE A 140 16.12 -22.97 -11.57
CA PHE A 140 17.46 -23.45 -11.25
C PHE A 140 17.41 -24.70 -10.36
N ASP A 141 18.27 -25.68 -10.65
CA ASP A 141 18.32 -26.93 -9.89
C ASP A 141 18.56 -26.69 -8.38
N PRO A 142 17.79 -27.32 -7.46
CA PRO A 142 17.92 -27.14 -6.02
C PRO A 142 19.34 -27.37 -5.45
N ALA A 143 20.16 -28.22 -6.07
CA ALA A 143 21.57 -28.43 -5.68
C ALA A 143 22.47 -27.23 -6.01
N THR A 144 22.07 -26.38 -6.95
CA THR A 144 22.76 -25.11 -7.27
C THR A 144 22.18 -23.90 -6.52
N THR A 145 21.05 -24.08 -5.83
CA THR A 145 20.26 -23.00 -5.24
C THR A 145 20.34 -22.94 -3.72
N PHE A 146 20.06 -24.05 -3.02
CA PHE A 146 19.89 -24.04 -1.55
C PHE A 146 21.19 -24.29 -0.77
N ASN A 147 22.34 -23.79 -1.24
CA ASN A 147 23.60 -23.92 -0.51
C ASN A 147 23.75 -22.77 0.51
N ARG A 148 24.31 -23.04 1.68
CA ARG A 148 24.56 -22.03 2.72
C ARG A 148 25.95 -22.13 3.35
N LEU A 149 26.48 -20.98 3.72
CA LEU A 149 27.56 -20.86 4.69
C LEU A 149 26.99 -20.96 6.11
N CYS A 150 27.65 -21.76 6.93
CA CYS A 150 27.32 -21.98 8.33
C CYS A 150 28.03 -20.94 9.22
N PRO A 151 27.54 -20.69 10.45
CA PRO A 151 28.31 -19.95 11.45
C PRO A 151 29.66 -20.60 11.72
N ASP A 152 30.63 -19.79 12.11
CA ASP A 152 31.85 -20.31 12.73
C ASP A 152 31.48 -21.21 13.93
N SER A 153 32.23 -22.29 14.10
CA SER A 153 32.04 -23.34 15.13
C SER A 153 30.79 -24.23 15.05
N ASP A 154 29.85 -24.03 14.12
CA ASP A 154 28.71 -24.95 13.91
C ASP A 154 28.89 -25.84 12.67
N SER A 155 29.37 -27.07 12.90
CA SER A 155 29.45 -28.12 11.86
C SER A 155 28.16 -28.93 11.68
N SER A 156 27.10 -28.62 12.42
CA SER A 156 25.81 -29.34 12.44
C SER A 156 24.65 -28.60 11.73
N CYS A 157 24.80 -27.29 11.55
CA CYS A 157 24.19 -26.43 10.53
C CYS A 157 23.32 -27.14 9.47
N GLU A 158 22.01 -27.20 9.73
CA GLU A 158 21.02 -27.83 8.85
C GLU A 158 20.97 -27.16 7.46
N GLN A 159 20.87 -27.91 6.36
CA GLN A 159 20.68 -27.29 5.04
C GLN A 159 19.27 -26.68 4.92
N PRO A 160 19.07 -25.61 4.11
CA PRO A 160 17.75 -25.01 3.96
C PRO A 160 16.75 -26.04 3.43
N ALA A 161 15.52 -26.00 3.96
CA ALA A 161 14.44 -26.85 3.49
C ALA A 161 14.25 -26.65 1.97
N LYS A 162 14.39 -27.75 1.22
CA LYS A 162 14.19 -27.78 -0.23
C LYS A 162 12.70 -27.90 -0.52
N TRP A 163 12.03 -26.76 -0.57
CA TRP A 163 10.70 -26.67 -1.15
C TRP A 163 10.79 -27.02 -2.65
N LYS A 164 9.65 -27.46 -3.21
CA LYS A 164 9.53 -27.81 -4.62
C LYS A 164 8.19 -27.28 -5.13
N ILE A 165 8.22 -26.11 -5.76
CA ILE A 165 7.05 -25.50 -6.40
C ILE A 165 6.58 -26.46 -7.50
N SER A 166 5.43 -27.08 -7.30
CA SER A 166 4.87 -28.02 -8.26
C SER A 166 4.26 -27.28 -9.46
N LYS A 167 4.16 -28.00 -10.59
CA LYS A 167 3.58 -27.47 -11.84
C LYS A 167 2.13 -27.01 -11.64
N ASP A 168 1.41 -27.61 -10.70
CA ASP A 168 0.03 -27.28 -10.36
C ASP A 168 -0.07 -25.93 -9.62
N GLN A 169 0.89 -25.61 -8.74
CA GLN A 169 0.99 -24.27 -8.16
C GLN A 169 1.44 -23.24 -9.21
N LEU A 170 2.36 -23.62 -10.12
CA LEU A 170 2.77 -22.75 -11.22
C LEU A 170 1.62 -22.41 -12.18
N SER A 171 0.65 -23.30 -12.42
CA SER A 171 -0.51 -22.94 -13.26
C SER A 171 -1.33 -21.76 -12.70
N SER A 172 -1.30 -21.53 -11.37
CA SER A 172 -1.88 -20.35 -10.70
C SER A 172 -0.97 -19.11 -10.65
N LEU A 173 0.31 -19.25 -11.02
CA LEU A 173 1.35 -18.21 -10.95
C LEU A 173 1.91 -17.78 -12.33
N VAL A 174 1.72 -18.59 -13.37
CA VAL A 174 2.32 -18.38 -14.71
C VAL A 174 1.72 -17.18 -15.45
N ASP A 175 0.45 -16.84 -15.21
CA ASP A 175 -0.15 -15.61 -15.75
C ASP A 175 0.47 -14.32 -15.15
N TRP A 176 1.27 -14.45 -14.08
CA TRP A 176 1.99 -13.33 -13.48
C TRP A 176 3.33 -13.00 -14.14
N HIS A 177 3.99 -13.97 -14.78
CA HIS A 177 5.35 -13.78 -15.32
C HIS A 177 5.38 -13.42 -16.80
N VAL A 178 4.36 -13.79 -17.59
CA VAL A 178 4.30 -13.48 -19.03
C VAL A 178 4.19 -11.98 -19.30
N ARG A 179 3.55 -11.20 -18.41
CA ARG A 179 3.42 -9.74 -18.58
C ARG A 179 4.67 -8.95 -18.15
N SER A 180 5.38 -9.41 -17.12
CA SER A 180 6.61 -8.76 -16.63
C SER A 180 7.78 -8.91 -17.60
N LEU A 181 7.89 -10.06 -18.29
CA LEU A 181 8.92 -10.31 -19.30
C LEU A 181 8.78 -9.42 -20.55
N VAL A 182 7.56 -9.09 -20.98
CA VAL A 182 7.33 -8.24 -22.16
C VAL A 182 7.85 -6.81 -21.98
N ILE A 183 7.77 -6.27 -20.76
CA ILE A 183 8.26 -4.91 -20.45
C ILE A 183 9.80 -4.87 -20.43
N ILE A 184 10.45 -5.91 -19.89
CA ILE A 184 11.93 -6.00 -19.87
C ILE A 184 12.49 -6.25 -21.27
N TYR A 185 11.83 -7.07 -22.10
CA TYR A 185 12.27 -7.35 -23.47
C TYR A 185 12.24 -6.09 -24.36
N PHE A 186 11.31 -5.16 -24.11
CA PHE A 186 11.24 -3.89 -24.84
C PHE A 186 12.33 -2.89 -24.46
N TRP A 187 12.89 -2.96 -23.25
CA TRP A 187 13.98 -2.08 -22.81
C TRP A 187 15.37 -2.63 -23.21
N CYS A 188 15.59 -3.94 -23.15
CA CYS A 188 16.90 -4.54 -23.48
C CYS A 188 17.25 -4.52 -24.98
N VAL A 189 16.27 -4.42 -25.89
CA VAL A 189 16.53 -4.46 -27.34
C VAL A 189 17.11 -3.14 -27.91
N LEU A 190 17.07 -2.03 -27.16
CA LEU A 190 17.52 -0.72 -27.65
C LEU A 190 19.00 -0.39 -27.42
N ASP A 191 19.75 -1.14 -26.59
CA ASP A 191 21.13 -0.78 -26.22
C ASP A 191 22.16 -1.94 -26.35
N ALA A 192 21.83 -3.00 -27.10
CA ALA A 192 22.67 -4.18 -27.26
C ALA A 192 23.05 -4.47 -28.72
N LYS A 193 23.70 -3.52 -29.40
CA LYS A 193 24.59 -3.86 -30.53
C LYS A 193 26.01 -4.08 -29.98
N SER A 194 26.54 -5.27 -30.25
CA SER A 194 27.88 -5.78 -29.90
C SER A 194 28.22 -5.92 -28.41
N ALA A 195 27.95 -7.10 -27.85
CA ALA A 195 28.81 -7.77 -26.87
C ALA A 195 28.46 -9.28 -26.83
N SER A 196 29.25 -10.11 -27.51
CA SER A 196 29.08 -11.57 -27.50
C SER A 196 29.70 -12.19 -26.24
N SER A 197 28.97 -13.14 -25.63
CA SER A 197 29.46 -14.23 -24.76
C SER A 197 30.30 -13.88 -23.52
N LEU A 198 29.71 -14.02 -22.32
CA LEU A 198 30.40 -14.28 -21.04
C LEU A 198 29.41 -14.86 -20.02
N SER A 199 29.75 -15.99 -19.39
CA SER A 199 28.91 -16.71 -18.42
C SER A 199 29.51 -16.66 -17.01
N LEU A 200 28.69 -16.45 -15.96
CA LEU A 200 29.12 -16.08 -14.60
C LEU A 200 28.73 -17.09 -13.51
N LEU A 201 29.41 -17.04 -12.36
CA LEU A 201 29.21 -17.92 -11.19
C LEU A 201 29.55 -17.15 -9.90
N VAL A 202 28.70 -17.22 -8.87
CA VAL A 202 28.73 -16.30 -7.70
C VAL A 202 28.67 -17.07 -6.37
N PHE A 203 29.34 -16.54 -5.34
CA PHE A 203 29.24 -16.93 -3.93
C PHE A 203 29.02 -15.66 -3.09
N VAL A 204 28.29 -15.75 -1.97
CA VAL A 204 27.97 -14.61 -1.08
C VAL A 204 28.29 -14.93 0.39
N ILE A 205 28.98 -14.02 1.08
CA ILE A 205 29.16 -14.04 2.55
C ILE A 205 28.39 -12.86 3.16
N GLY A 206 27.48 -13.15 4.08
CA GLY A 206 26.80 -12.16 4.92
C GLY A 206 27.22 -12.29 6.38
N GLY A 207 28.06 -11.35 6.84
CA GLY A 207 28.47 -11.29 8.25
C GLY A 207 27.29 -10.92 9.17
N ALA A 208 27.06 -11.75 10.19
CA ALA A 208 26.02 -11.50 11.19
C ALA A 208 26.52 -10.57 12.30
N THR A 209 25.67 -9.63 12.75
CA THR A 209 25.82 -8.98 14.06
C THR A 209 24.57 -9.21 14.90
N GLY A 210 24.44 -10.43 15.41
CA GLY A 210 23.61 -10.69 16.58
C GLY A 210 24.45 -10.42 17.83
N ALA A 211 23.98 -9.54 18.71
CA ALA A 211 24.62 -9.28 19.99
C ALA A 211 23.60 -9.44 21.12
N ASN A 212 23.28 -10.70 21.44
CA ASN A 212 22.84 -11.00 22.80
C ASN A 212 24.06 -10.84 23.72
N THR A 213 23.92 -10.04 24.77
CA THR A 213 24.87 -10.06 25.89
C THR A 213 24.09 -10.21 27.18
N LEU A 214 24.12 -11.42 27.75
CA LEU A 214 24.14 -11.57 29.19
C LEU A 214 25.50 -12.15 29.55
N ARG A 215 26.09 -11.57 30.59
CA ARG A 215 27.31 -12.06 31.22
C ARG A 215 26.95 -13.26 32.09
N GLU A 216 27.90 -14.17 32.24
CA GLU A 216 28.15 -14.76 33.55
C GLU A 216 29.65 -14.73 33.86
N ALA A 217 29.96 -14.71 35.15
CA ALA A 217 31.31 -14.98 35.65
C ALA A 217 31.56 -16.49 35.51
N ASP A 218 32.80 -16.99 35.41
CA ASP A 218 33.70 -16.98 36.57
C ASP A 218 35.17 -17.23 36.22
N THR A 219 35.97 -17.16 37.27
CA THR A 219 37.38 -17.54 37.42
C THR A 219 37.87 -18.71 36.55
N GLU A 220 39.10 -18.59 36.02
CA GLU A 220 40.06 -19.70 36.11
C GLU A 220 41.52 -19.24 36.11
N GLU A 221 42.40 -20.08 36.65
CA GLU A 221 43.77 -19.74 37.04
C GLU A 221 44.78 -19.89 35.89
N THR A 222 45.73 -18.95 35.80
CA THR A 222 47.06 -19.17 35.17
C THR A 222 48.02 -19.78 36.21
N PRO A 223 49.14 -20.47 35.88
CA PRO A 223 50.02 -20.29 34.70
C PRO A 223 50.65 -21.66 34.24
N PRO A 224 51.91 -21.81 33.71
CA PRO A 224 52.89 -20.85 33.18
C PRO A 224 53.63 -21.22 31.86
N ASN A 225 54.28 -20.18 31.30
CA ASN A 225 55.50 -20.17 30.45
C ASN A 225 55.47 -20.72 29.00
N GLY A 226 56.05 -20.02 28.02
CA GLY A 226 56.71 -18.71 28.13
C GLY A 226 57.18 -18.06 26.82
N ASP A 227 57.52 -16.78 26.98
CA ASP A 227 58.48 -15.92 26.24
C ASP A 227 58.54 -16.03 24.70
N ASN A 228 58.19 -14.98 23.95
CA ASN A 228 58.99 -13.73 23.94
C ASN A 228 58.25 -12.47 23.44
N ASN A 229 58.37 -11.39 24.23
CA ASN A 229 58.53 -9.97 23.85
C ASN A 229 57.43 -9.17 23.10
N TRP A 230 56.63 -8.41 23.90
CA TRP A 230 56.70 -6.93 24.07
C TRP A 230 57.01 -6.07 22.81
N LEU A 231 56.32 -4.98 22.43
CA LEU A 231 55.38 -3.99 23.03
C LEU A 231 54.66 -3.25 21.84
N SER A 232 53.66 -2.36 21.94
CA SER A 232 52.87 -1.69 23.01
C SER A 232 51.60 -1.05 22.41
N TRP A 233 50.57 -0.77 23.22
CA TRP A 233 49.51 0.21 22.91
C TRP A 233 49.76 1.56 23.60
N THR A 234 49.49 2.68 22.92
CA THR A 234 49.27 4.01 23.55
C THR A 234 48.34 4.90 22.69
N PRO A 235 47.67 5.93 23.26
CA PRO A 235 46.37 6.40 22.74
C PRO A 235 46.39 7.80 22.11
N LEU A 236 45.46 8.06 21.18
CA LEU A 236 45.10 9.41 20.72
C LEU A 236 43.59 9.49 20.40
N ALA A 237 42.80 9.85 21.40
CA ALA A 237 41.38 10.21 21.26
C ALA A 237 40.93 11.18 22.38
N ARG A 238 41.65 12.29 22.52
CA ARG A 238 41.12 13.53 23.12
C ARG A 238 41.41 14.68 22.15
N ASP A 239 40.54 15.68 22.20
CA ASP A 239 40.66 17.01 21.61
C ASP A 239 40.69 17.12 20.08
N ALA A 240 39.48 17.13 19.48
CA ALA A 240 39.19 17.85 18.23
C ALA A 240 37.69 18.19 18.10
N ALA A 241 37.14 18.90 19.08
CA ALA A 241 35.78 19.45 19.02
C ALA A 241 35.80 20.98 19.21
N ALA A 242 36.14 21.73 18.14
CA ALA A 242 35.94 23.18 18.05
C ALA A 242 36.15 23.69 16.60
N SER A 243 35.31 24.65 16.18
CA SER A 243 35.32 25.33 14.86
C SER A 243 34.88 24.44 13.68
N TYR A 244 33.98 24.82 12.77
CA TYR A 244 33.62 26.17 12.30
C TYR A 244 32.10 26.42 12.21
N LEU A 245 31.71 27.70 12.13
CA LEU A 245 30.35 28.23 12.00
C LEU A 245 30.33 29.33 10.91
N TYR A 246 29.19 29.47 10.19
CA TYR A 246 28.91 30.45 9.11
C TYR A 246 29.79 30.31 7.83
N ASP A 247 29.34 30.68 6.61
CA ASP A 247 28.16 31.46 6.19
C ASP A 247 27.55 30.97 4.83
N SER A 248 26.43 31.53 4.42
CA SER A 248 25.62 31.25 3.20
C SER A 248 25.95 32.21 2.03
N PRO A 249 25.12 32.37 0.97
CA PRO A 249 24.23 31.48 0.20
C PRO A 249 24.60 31.51 -1.32
N PHE A 250 23.82 30.88 -2.23
CA PHE A 250 23.36 31.57 -3.46
C PHE A 250 22.19 30.87 -4.16
N ARG A 251 21.37 31.67 -4.87
CA ARG A 251 20.11 31.31 -5.51
C ARG A 251 20.19 31.29 -7.05
N THR A 252 19.26 30.52 -7.64
CA THR A 252 18.49 30.79 -8.87
C THR A 252 19.08 30.65 -10.29
N LYS A 253 18.25 29.98 -11.11
CA LYS A 253 17.91 30.22 -12.54
C LYS A 253 18.93 29.80 -13.61
N HIS A 254 18.53 28.75 -14.34
CA HIS A 254 18.73 28.68 -15.79
C HIS A 254 17.47 29.16 -16.50
N ALA A 255 17.66 29.97 -17.54
CA ALA A 255 16.71 30.18 -18.63
C ALA A 255 17.50 30.38 -19.93
N ASP A 256 17.11 29.61 -20.95
CA ASP A 256 17.05 29.95 -22.37
C ASP A 256 18.28 30.36 -23.21
N LEU A 257 18.51 29.50 -24.21
CA LEU A 257 18.69 29.79 -25.65
C LEU A 257 19.99 30.44 -26.19
N CYS A 258 20.68 29.62 -26.98
CA CYS A 258 21.12 29.85 -28.36
C CYS A 258 21.82 31.17 -28.78
N CYS A 259 23.11 31.00 -29.12
CA CYS A 259 23.82 31.55 -30.27
C CYS A 259 23.12 32.61 -31.16
N TRP A 260 23.78 33.76 -31.34
CA TRP A 260 24.18 34.19 -32.69
C TRP A 260 25.50 34.99 -32.69
N ALA A 261 26.06 35.21 -33.88
CA ALA A 261 27.46 35.52 -34.07
C ALA A 261 27.78 36.94 -34.55
N ARG A 262 28.99 37.39 -34.19
CA ARG A 262 29.93 38.21 -34.98
C ARG A 262 29.43 39.45 -35.77
N ALA A 263 29.93 40.58 -35.27
CA ALA A 263 30.89 41.47 -35.96
C ALA A 263 30.40 42.68 -36.78
N GLY A 264 31.11 43.80 -36.55
CA GLY A 264 31.18 44.97 -37.42
C GLY A 264 30.17 46.07 -37.08
N THR A 265 30.50 47.35 -37.17
CA THR A 265 31.55 47.95 -38.01
C THR A 265 32.01 49.32 -37.52
N ARG A 266 33.11 49.83 -38.10
CA ARG A 266 33.42 51.26 -38.11
C ARG A 266 32.29 52.05 -38.81
N HIS A 267 32.14 53.31 -38.38
CA HIS A 267 31.48 54.44 -39.06
C HIS A 267 29.96 54.66 -38.90
N ARG A 268 29.69 55.75 -38.17
CA ARG A 268 28.73 56.84 -38.43
C ARG A 268 27.22 56.52 -38.48
N GLN A 269 26.58 56.86 -37.36
CA GLN A 269 25.54 57.89 -37.20
C GLN A 269 24.29 57.92 -38.10
N HIS A 270 23.15 58.13 -37.41
CA HIS A 270 21.86 58.69 -37.84
C HIS A 270 20.86 57.82 -38.64
N CYS A 271 19.83 57.39 -37.89
CA CYS A 271 18.39 57.61 -38.08
C CYS A 271 17.69 57.61 -39.47
N GLN A 272 16.44 57.12 -39.41
CA GLN A 272 15.27 57.33 -40.28
C GLN A 272 14.90 56.28 -41.34
N CYS A 273 13.61 56.36 -41.74
CA CYS A 273 12.75 55.27 -42.20
C CYS A 273 12.50 55.29 -43.73
N LEU A 274 11.65 54.33 -44.16
CA LEU A 274 10.86 54.27 -45.41
C LEU A 274 11.55 53.79 -46.71
N GLY A 275 10.79 53.00 -47.50
CA GLY A 275 10.68 53.28 -48.94
C GLY A 275 10.96 52.15 -49.94
N GLN A 276 9.88 51.47 -50.37
CA GLN A 276 9.55 51.07 -51.75
C GLN A 276 10.51 50.25 -52.67
N MET A 277 9.93 49.16 -53.20
CA MET A 277 9.86 48.73 -54.62
C MET A 277 11.04 49.00 -55.59
N SER A 278 11.56 47.95 -56.25
CA SER A 278 11.13 47.57 -57.62
C SER A 278 11.88 46.33 -58.20
N ARG A 279 11.23 45.64 -59.16
CA ARG A 279 11.78 44.62 -60.10
C ARG A 279 12.17 45.31 -61.44
N PRO A 280 12.64 44.63 -62.53
CA PRO A 280 12.89 43.20 -62.77
C PRO A 280 14.22 42.86 -63.51
N LEU A 281 14.50 41.56 -63.72
CA LEU A 281 14.71 40.90 -65.04
C LEU A 281 15.05 39.40 -64.85
N ARG A 282 14.71 38.55 -65.83
CA ARG A 282 15.14 37.12 -65.96
C ARG A 282 16.03 36.96 -67.21
N PRO A 283 16.77 35.86 -67.37
CA PRO A 283 16.19 34.71 -68.09
C PRO A 283 16.56 33.29 -67.57
N GLU A 284 15.71 32.33 -67.94
CA GLU A 284 15.86 30.85 -68.05
C GLU A 284 16.16 29.93 -66.84
N PRO A 285 15.68 28.64 -66.85
CA PRO A 285 15.64 27.78 -65.66
C PRO A 285 16.42 26.45 -65.77
N SER A 286 17.20 26.11 -64.74
CA SER A 286 17.71 24.74 -64.54
C SER A 286 16.70 23.89 -63.75
N TRP A 287 16.21 22.80 -64.34
CA TRP A 287 15.28 21.88 -63.70
C TRP A 287 15.98 21.02 -62.64
N CYS A 288 15.50 21.07 -61.39
CA CYS A 288 15.80 20.08 -60.36
C CYS A 288 14.49 19.57 -59.77
N THR A 289 14.00 18.45 -60.32
CA THR A 289 12.92 17.67 -59.74
C THR A 289 13.39 17.03 -58.44
N ARG A 290 12.97 17.60 -57.30
CA ARG A 290 13.13 16.97 -55.99
C ARG A 290 12.19 15.76 -55.94
N LEU A 291 12.73 14.57 -56.18
CA LEU A 291 12.05 13.30 -55.92
C LEU A 291 11.80 13.17 -54.42
N GLU A 292 10.57 13.50 -54.00
CA GLU A 292 10.07 13.11 -52.69
C GLU A 292 9.96 11.58 -52.66
N ARG A 293 10.88 10.93 -51.96
CA ARG A 293 10.84 9.49 -51.75
C ARG A 293 9.65 9.20 -50.84
N MET A 294 8.60 8.60 -51.40
CA MET A 294 7.57 7.96 -50.60
C MET A 294 8.24 6.95 -49.65
N PRO A 295 7.79 6.86 -48.38
CA PRO A 295 8.24 5.80 -47.48
C PRO A 295 7.99 4.43 -48.13
N SER A 296 8.91 3.49 -47.96
CA SER A 296 8.74 2.14 -48.49
C SER A 296 7.47 1.50 -47.91
N PRO A 297 6.82 0.55 -48.61
CA PRO A 297 5.62 -0.13 -48.10
C PRO A 297 5.83 -0.72 -46.70
N MET A 298 7.05 -1.19 -46.40
CA MET A 298 7.42 -1.71 -45.08
C MET A 298 7.49 -0.62 -44.00
N THR A 299 7.92 0.60 -44.30
CA THR A 299 7.89 1.70 -43.32
C THR A 299 6.46 2.20 -43.05
N ALA A 300 5.59 2.24 -44.05
CA ALA A 300 4.17 2.54 -43.85
C ALA A 300 3.46 1.45 -43.02
N LEU A 301 3.70 0.17 -43.33
CA LEU A 301 3.19 -0.96 -42.55
C LEU A 301 3.73 -1.00 -41.12
N SER A 302 5.01 -0.67 -40.92
CA SER A 302 5.58 -0.59 -39.56
C SER A 302 4.94 0.53 -38.75
N LEU A 303 4.73 1.72 -39.32
CA LEU A 303 4.04 2.82 -38.64
C LEU A 303 2.58 2.49 -38.33
N ALA A 304 1.87 1.82 -39.24
CA ALA A 304 0.50 1.34 -38.98
C ALA A 304 0.45 0.26 -37.89
N PHE A 305 1.43 -0.65 -37.86
CA PHE A 305 1.56 -1.68 -36.83
C PHE A 305 1.89 -1.08 -35.45
N TRP A 306 2.80 -0.10 -35.38
CA TRP A 306 3.07 0.65 -34.16
C TRP A 306 1.86 1.46 -33.70
N ALA A 307 1.10 2.08 -34.61
CA ALA A 307 -0.14 2.77 -34.27
C ALA A 307 -1.20 1.80 -33.71
N LEU A 308 -1.36 0.61 -34.30
CA LEU A 308 -2.24 -0.44 -33.75
C LEU A 308 -1.78 -0.93 -32.37
N LEU A 309 -0.47 -1.14 -32.18
CA LEU A 309 0.08 -1.55 -30.89
C LEU A 309 -0.09 -0.48 -29.80
N ILE A 310 0.04 0.80 -30.15
CA ILE A 310 -0.22 1.92 -29.23
C ILE A 310 -1.71 1.98 -28.86
N HIS A 311 -2.62 1.75 -29.82
CA HIS A 311 -4.06 1.64 -29.56
C HIS A 311 -4.43 0.42 -28.69
N GLN A 312 -3.69 -0.69 -28.81
CA GLN A 312 -3.87 -1.89 -27.97
C GLN A 312 -3.19 -1.76 -26.59
N ALA A 313 -2.27 -0.81 -26.41
CA ALA A 313 -1.53 -0.58 -25.16
C ALA A 313 -2.22 0.42 -24.21
N GLN A 314 -3.33 1.04 -24.62
CA GLN A 314 -4.24 1.72 -23.71
C GLN A 314 -4.97 0.66 -22.86
N GLY A 315 -4.40 0.35 -21.69
CA GLY A 315 -5.14 -0.34 -20.63
C GLY A 315 -6.42 0.44 -20.34
N ALA A 316 -7.54 -0.26 -20.11
CA ALA A 316 -8.88 0.32 -20.08
C ALA A 316 -8.93 1.61 -19.26
N GLU A 317 -9.09 2.73 -19.95
CA GLU A 317 -9.17 4.05 -19.34
C GLU A 317 -10.41 4.08 -18.44
N ARG A 318 -10.21 4.36 -17.16
CA ARG A 318 -11.28 4.38 -16.16
C ARG A 318 -11.19 5.65 -15.34
N GLN A 319 -12.34 6.27 -15.13
CA GLN A 319 -12.47 7.53 -14.42
C GLN A 319 -12.90 7.26 -12.99
N LEU A 320 -12.25 7.86 -11.99
CA LEU A 320 -12.77 7.85 -10.63
C LEU A 320 -14.06 8.68 -10.58
N VAL A 321 -15.14 8.11 -10.05
CA VAL A 321 -16.46 8.77 -9.97
C VAL A 321 -16.94 8.98 -8.54
N PHE A 322 -16.47 8.17 -7.58
CA PHE A 322 -16.80 8.32 -6.17
C PHE A 322 -15.71 7.71 -5.28
N ALA A 323 -15.53 8.26 -4.09
CA ALA A 323 -14.68 7.70 -3.05
C ALA A 323 -15.34 7.86 -1.66
N GLN A 324 -15.20 6.85 -0.81
CA GLN A 324 -15.58 6.91 0.59
C GLN A 324 -14.45 6.42 1.47
N SER A 325 -14.24 7.05 2.63
CA SER A 325 -13.19 6.65 3.54
C SER A 325 -13.56 6.83 5.01
N VAL A 326 -13.13 5.88 5.83
CA VAL A 326 -13.12 5.99 7.28
C VAL A 326 -11.68 5.98 7.80
N PHE A 327 -11.36 6.86 8.73
CA PHE A 327 -10.03 6.98 9.32
C PHE A 327 -10.06 7.08 10.83
N ARG A 328 -9.07 6.47 11.49
CA ARG A 328 -8.82 6.63 12.92
C ARG A 328 -8.34 8.06 13.18
N HIS A 329 -8.77 8.67 14.29
CA HIS A 329 -8.17 9.91 14.77
C HIS A 329 -6.63 9.82 14.90
N GLY A 330 -5.97 10.98 14.93
CA GLY A 330 -4.52 11.04 15.17
C GLY A 330 -4.12 10.64 16.60
N ASP A 331 -2.81 10.70 16.85
CA ASP A 331 -2.22 10.52 18.18
C ASP A 331 -2.85 11.39 19.28
N ARG A 332 -2.99 10.81 20.47
CA ARG A 332 -3.73 11.35 21.61
C ARG A 332 -3.10 10.98 22.95
N ALA A 333 -3.43 11.75 23.99
CA ALA A 333 -3.15 11.41 25.38
C ALA A 333 -3.83 10.09 25.82
N PRO A 334 -3.31 9.40 26.86
CA PRO A 334 -3.95 8.27 27.53
C PRO A 334 -5.40 8.55 27.92
N SER A 335 -6.21 7.51 28.05
CA SER A 335 -7.60 7.66 28.49
C SER A 335 -7.73 7.74 30.00
N ASP A 336 -7.06 6.80 30.67
CA ASP A 336 -7.05 6.57 32.11
C ASP A 336 -5.68 5.93 32.40
N PRO A 337 -4.77 6.58 33.13
CA PRO A 337 -3.49 6.00 33.54
C PRO A 337 -3.69 5.02 34.71
N TYR A 338 -2.70 4.18 34.97
CA TYR A 338 -2.72 3.30 36.14
C TYR A 338 -2.30 4.05 37.43
N PRO A 339 -2.73 3.61 38.64
CA PRO A 339 -2.47 4.33 39.89
C PRO A 339 -1.01 4.68 40.20
N ASN A 340 -0.07 3.82 39.79
CA ASN A 340 1.36 4.01 39.96
C ASN A 340 2.06 4.71 38.76
N ASP A 341 1.30 5.23 37.79
CA ASP A 341 1.85 5.96 36.64
C ASP A 341 2.49 7.27 37.15
N PRO A 342 3.79 7.53 36.85
CA PRO A 342 4.44 8.79 37.24
C PRO A 342 3.88 10.02 36.51
N TYR A 343 3.06 9.85 35.46
CA TYR A 343 2.54 10.93 34.63
C TYR A 343 1.06 11.20 34.90
N ASP A 344 0.77 12.42 35.35
CA ASP A 344 -0.59 12.92 35.54
C ASP A 344 -1.12 13.69 34.32
N ALA A 345 -2.35 14.22 34.45
CA ALA A 345 -2.99 14.99 33.39
C ALA A 345 -2.22 16.26 33.00
N THR A 346 -1.33 16.79 33.85
CA THR A 346 -0.60 18.04 33.60
C THR A 346 0.50 17.89 32.56
N HIS A 347 1.00 16.66 32.38
CA HIS A 347 1.96 16.30 31.32
C HIS A 347 1.34 16.36 29.92
N TRP A 348 0.00 16.33 29.82
CA TRP A 348 -0.74 16.38 28.58
C TRP A 348 -1.39 17.76 28.43
N PRO A 349 -0.94 18.64 27.50
CA PRO A 349 -1.36 20.05 27.46
C PRO A 349 -2.87 20.32 27.23
N ARG A 350 -3.66 19.27 26.97
CA ARG A 350 -5.12 19.32 26.82
C ARG A 350 -5.86 18.36 27.78
N GLY A 351 -5.12 17.68 28.67
CA GLY A 351 -5.63 16.61 29.53
C GLY A 351 -5.86 15.28 28.80
N TRP A 352 -6.45 14.32 29.53
CA TRP A 352 -6.68 12.95 29.08
C TRP A 352 -7.57 12.84 27.85
N SER A 353 -7.38 11.76 27.08
CA SER A 353 -8.09 11.42 25.85
C SER A 353 -7.99 12.42 24.69
N GLN A 354 -7.36 13.57 24.87
CA GLN A 354 -7.31 14.65 23.88
C GLN A 354 -6.25 14.46 22.80
N LEU A 355 -6.53 15.00 21.61
CA LEU A 355 -5.62 14.95 20.47
C LEU A 355 -4.35 15.76 20.75
N THR A 356 -3.18 15.17 20.48
CA THR A 356 -1.91 15.88 20.64
C THR A 356 -1.58 16.74 19.42
N ASN A 357 -0.53 17.56 19.52
CA ASN A 357 0.00 18.27 18.34
C ASN A 357 0.49 17.29 17.26
N GLU A 358 0.91 16.09 17.64
CA GLU A 358 1.32 15.06 16.69
C GLU A 358 0.11 14.45 15.97
N GLY A 359 -0.99 14.18 16.69
CA GLY A 359 -2.23 13.72 16.06
C GLY A 359 -2.81 14.72 15.05
N MET A 360 -2.69 16.02 15.33
CA MET A 360 -3.03 17.09 14.38
C MET A 360 -2.15 17.06 13.12
N ARG A 361 -0.83 16.83 13.26
CA ARG A 361 0.09 16.71 12.10
C ARG A 361 -0.20 15.47 11.27
N GLN A 362 -0.42 14.32 11.90
CA GLN A 362 -0.71 13.06 11.22
C GLN A 362 -1.99 13.15 10.38
N THR A 363 -3.04 13.73 10.94
CA THR A 363 -4.33 13.89 10.25
C THR A 363 -4.28 15.00 9.20
N ARG A 364 -3.54 16.10 9.43
CA ARG A 364 -3.23 17.07 8.38
C ARG A 364 -2.47 16.44 7.20
N ALA A 365 -1.49 15.57 7.47
CA ALA A 365 -0.75 14.86 6.43
C ALA A 365 -1.61 13.84 5.69
N LEU A 366 -2.57 13.19 6.36
CA LEU A 366 -3.64 12.42 5.70
C LEU A 366 -4.45 13.33 4.76
N GLY A 367 -4.79 14.55 5.17
CA GLY A 367 -5.47 15.54 4.34
C GLY A 367 -4.69 15.93 3.09
N GLN A 368 -3.38 16.14 3.23
CA GLN A 368 -2.47 16.41 2.12
C GLN A 368 -2.42 15.22 1.14
N PHE A 369 -2.35 13.98 1.63
CA PHE A 369 -2.42 12.78 0.79
C PHE A 369 -3.73 12.73 -0.04
N TYR A 370 -4.87 13.16 0.50
CA TYR A 370 -6.14 13.20 -0.25
C TYR A 370 -6.15 14.35 -1.27
N ARG A 371 -5.49 15.47 -0.98
CA ARG A 371 -5.29 16.56 -1.96
C ARG A 371 -4.42 16.10 -3.12
N ASP A 372 -3.27 15.51 -2.82
CA ASP A 372 -2.34 15.03 -3.83
C ASP A 372 -3.04 13.97 -4.70
N ARG A 373 -3.68 12.97 -4.08
CA ARG A 373 -4.41 11.91 -4.79
C ARG A 373 -5.60 12.42 -5.61
N TYR A 374 -6.56 13.09 -4.99
CA TYR A 374 -7.88 13.36 -5.59
C TYR A 374 -8.00 14.69 -6.33
N ILE A 375 -7.06 15.62 -6.12
CA ILE A 375 -7.01 16.88 -6.87
C ILE A 375 -5.87 16.81 -7.89
N THR A 376 -4.67 16.36 -7.49
CA THR A 376 -3.46 16.46 -8.34
C THR A 376 -3.22 15.24 -9.23
N GLU A 377 -3.35 14.02 -8.70
CA GLU A 377 -3.03 12.78 -9.44
C GLU A 377 -4.21 12.25 -10.29
N MET A 378 -5.44 12.46 -9.84
CA MET A 378 -6.67 11.88 -10.43
C MET A 378 -7.49 12.90 -11.22
N ASP A 379 -6.83 13.64 -12.12
CA ASP A 379 -7.44 14.56 -13.11
C ASP A 379 -8.49 15.51 -12.52
N ASN A 380 -8.18 16.16 -11.39
CA ASN A 380 -9.09 17.06 -10.67
C ASN A 380 -10.45 16.42 -10.34
N PHE A 381 -10.46 15.14 -9.96
CA PHE A 381 -11.65 14.44 -9.48
C PHE A 381 -12.39 15.27 -8.42
N LEU A 382 -11.66 15.81 -7.43
CA LEU A 382 -12.13 16.92 -6.59
C LEU A 382 -11.62 18.26 -7.13
N SER A 383 -12.43 19.30 -6.95
CA SER A 383 -12.04 20.67 -7.27
C SER A 383 -10.88 21.15 -6.38
N GLU A 384 -10.04 22.07 -6.87
CA GLU A 384 -8.91 22.60 -6.09
C GLU A 384 -9.34 23.34 -4.81
N ASP A 385 -10.53 23.96 -4.86
CA ASP A 385 -11.21 24.69 -3.79
C ASP A 385 -12.41 23.89 -3.27
N TYR A 386 -12.80 24.11 -2.02
CA TYR A 386 -13.92 23.39 -1.41
C TYR A 386 -15.26 23.73 -2.08
N ILE A 387 -15.91 22.70 -2.64
CA ILE A 387 -17.30 22.73 -3.11
C ILE A 387 -18.14 21.86 -2.17
N ARG A 388 -19.26 22.41 -1.68
CA ARG A 388 -20.08 21.75 -0.65
C ARG A 388 -20.81 20.50 -1.17
N GLU A 389 -21.11 20.47 -2.46
CA GLU A 389 -21.76 19.34 -3.12
C GLU A 389 -20.80 18.15 -3.27
N GLU A 390 -19.50 18.40 -3.53
CA GLU A 390 -18.49 17.37 -3.79
C GLU A 390 -18.04 16.61 -2.53
N LEU A 391 -18.11 17.22 -1.34
CA LEU A 391 -17.53 16.68 -0.10
C LEU A 391 -18.52 16.64 1.06
N TYR A 392 -18.73 15.45 1.62
CA TYR A 392 -19.42 15.24 2.90
C TYR A 392 -18.47 14.72 3.97
N VAL A 393 -18.57 15.26 5.19
CA VAL A 393 -17.68 14.91 6.32
C VAL A 393 -18.50 14.62 7.57
N ARG A 394 -18.31 13.43 8.16
CA ARG A 394 -18.92 13.02 9.43
C ARG A 394 -17.85 12.58 10.43
N SER A 395 -18.09 12.79 11.71
CA SER A 395 -17.22 12.34 12.81
C SER A 395 -18.05 11.77 13.96
N THR A 396 -17.46 10.91 14.79
CA THR A 396 -18.03 10.58 16.11
C THR A 396 -17.98 11.80 17.03
N ASP A 397 -18.92 11.88 17.97
CA ASP A 397 -18.93 12.94 19.00
C ASP A 397 -17.86 12.69 20.08
N LYS A 398 -16.60 12.90 19.66
CA LYS A 398 -15.40 12.92 20.50
C LYS A 398 -14.45 13.98 19.99
N ASP A 399 -14.00 14.85 20.87
CA ASP A 399 -13.09 15.97 20.61
C ASP A 399 -11.90 15.57 19.73
N ARG A 400 -11.28 14.42 20.04
CA ARG A 400 -10.17 13.87 19.26
C ARG A 400 -10.50 13.51 17.81
N ALA A 401 -11.73 13.06 17.53
CA ALA A 401 -12.20 12.74 16.19
C ALA A 401 -12.62 14.01 15.44
N LEU A 402 -13.41 14.89 16.09
CA LEU A 402 -13.80 16.19 15.54
C LEU A 402 -12.58 17.05 15.17
N THR A 403 -11.59 17.15 16.07
CA THR A 403 -10.33 17.88 15.84
C THR A 403 -9.45 17.21 14.78
N SER A 404 -9.50 15.87 14.66
CA SER A 404 -8.84 15.14 13.57
C SER A 404 -9.48 15.44 12.21
N ALA A 405 -10.80 15.48 12.13
CA ALA A 405 -11.53 15.89 10.93
C ALA A 405 -11.21 17.33 10.53
N SER A 406 -11.17 18.27 11.48
CA SER A 406 -10.76 19.65 11.19
C SER A 406 -9.31 19.75 10.71
N SER A 407 -8.39 18.97 11.29
CA SER A 407 -6.97 18.94 10.90
C SER A 407 -6.77 18.32 9.51
N MET A 408 -7.50 17.23 9.22
CA MET A 408 -7.62 16.60 7.90
C MET A 408 -8.06 17.62 6.83
N LEU A 409 -9.15 18.33 7.09
CA LEU A 409 -9.68 19.33 6.15
C LEU A 409 -8.71 20.51 5.94
N ALA A 410 -7.97 20.91 6.97
CA ALA A 410 -6.91 21.91 6.85
C ALA A 410 -5.74 21.47 5.95
N GLY A 411 -5.53 20.16 5.76
CA GLY A 411 -4.56 19.60 4.81
C GLY A 411 -5.13 19.46 3.39
N LEU A 412 -6.41 19.08 3.28
CA LEU A 412 -7.09 18.85 2.01
C LEU A 412 -7.44 20.16 1.26
N TYR A 413 -7.96 21.16 1.98
CA TYR A 413 -8.46 22.42 1.42
C TYR A 413 -7.87 23.66 2.12
N PRO A 414 -6.56 23.95 1.96
CA PRO A 414 -6.04 25.28 2.29
C PRO A 414 -6.77 26.35 1.44
N PRO A 415 -7.16 27.51 2.01
CA PRO A 415 -7.85 28.56 1.27
C PRO A 415 -6.94 29.19 0.21
N ARG A 416 -7.54 29.57 -0.92
CA ARG A 416 -6.87 30.23 -2.05
C ARG A 416 -7.73 31.37 -2.58
N ASP A 417 -7.08 32.36 -3.20
CA ASP A 417 -7.72 33.47 -3.89
C ASP A 417 -8.90 34.08 -3.10
N LYS A 418 -10.11 34.05 -3.67
CA LYS A 418 -11.35 34.59 -3.07
C LYS A 418 -11.82 33.87 -1.80
N TYR A 419 -11.27 32.70 -1.48
CA TYR A 419 -11.58 31.93 -0.26
C TYR A 419 -10.61 32.25 0.90
N ILE A 420 -9.58 33.08 0.67
CA ILE A 420 -8.75 33.65 1.74
C ILE A 420 -9.58 34.71 2.46
N TRP A 421 -10.26 34.30 3.54
CA TRP A 421 -11.10 35.18 4.36
C TRP A 421 -10.30 36.02 5.38
N HIS A 422 -9.02 35.67 5.62
CA HIS A 422 -8.13 36.41 6.51
C HIS A 422 -6.66 36.24 6.08
N ASN A 423 -5.90 37.34 5.98
CA ASN A 423 -4.56 37.37 5.38
C ASN A 423 -3.51 36.51 6.12
N GLU A 424 -3.68 36.31 7.43
CA GLU A 424 -2.73 35.56 8.27
C GLU A 424 -3.16 34.10 8.54
N ILE A 425 -4.37 33.70 8.13
CA ILE A 425 -4.93 32.39 8.46
C ILE A 425 -5.03 31.54 7.18
N THR A 426 -4.08 30.62 7.00
CA THR A 426 -4.06 29.66 5.89
C THR A 426 -4.98 28.45 6.14
N TRP A 427 -6.21 28.72 6.61
CA TRP A 427 -7.23 27.74 6.93
C TRP A 427 -8.62 28.33 6.66
N GLN A 428 -9.58 27.48 6.30
CA GLN A 428 -10.99 27.86 6.13
C GLN A 428 -11.92 26.93 6.92
N PRO A 429 -13.04 27.44 7.47
CA PRO A 429 -14.04 26.61 8.13
C PRO A 429 -14.77 25.73 7.10
N ILE A 430 -14.64 24.42 7.25
CA ILE A 430 -15.42 23.42 6.49
C ILE A 430 -16.27 22.63 7.49
N PRO A 431 -17.58 22.43 7.25
CA PRO A 431 -18.45 21.71 8.18
C PRO A 431 -17.99 20.26 8.45
N VAL A 432 -18.02 19.87 9.72
CA VAL A 432 -17.89 18.48 10.17
C VAL A 432 -19.18 18.11 10.87
N HIS A 433 -19.93 17.16 10.31
CA HIS A 433 -21.17 16.67 10.90
C HIS A 433 -20.88 15.63 11.99
N SER A 434 -21.76 15.52 13.00
CA SER A 434 -21.62 14.47 14.02
C SER A 434 -22.99 13.98 14.49
N SER A 435 -22.98 12.88 15.25
CA SER A 435 -24.12 12.46 16.05
C SER A 435 -24.43 13.49 17.14
N MET A 436 -25.67 13.53 17.62
CA MET A 436 -26.02 14.38 18.77
C MET A 436 -25.27 13.91 20.02
N PRO A 437 -24.80 14.82 20.88
CA PRO A 437 -24.17 14.46 22.14
C PRO A 437 -25.02 13.49 22.96
N TYR A 438 -24.34 12.57 23.64
CA TYR A 438 -24.94 11.50 24.46
C TYR A 438 -25.82 10.48 23.72
N LYS A 439 -25.89 10.51 22.37
CA LYS A 439 -26.48 9.42 21.58
C LYS A 439 -25.44 8.41 21.11
N ASN A 440 -25.84 7.14 21.09
CA ASN A 440 -25.02 6.06 20.53
C ASN A 440 -24.95 6.18 19.00
N ASP A 441 -23.79 5.88 18.42
CA ASP A 441 -23.51 6.09 17.00
C ASP A 441 -23.21 4.75 16.31
N LEU A 442 -24.25 4.05 15.85
CA LEU A 442 -24.09 2.73 15.20
C LEU A 442 -23.11 2.78 14.01
N LEU A 443 -23.10 3.89 13.27
CA LEU A 443 -22.33 3.99 12.03
C LEU A 443 -20.83 4.17 12.27
N LEU A 444 -20.41 5.00 13.24
CA LEU A 444 -18.99 5.31 13.45
C LEU A 444 -18.43 4.93 14.83
N LYS A 445 -19.28 4.54 15.77
CA LYS A 445 -18.90 3.97 17.06
C LYS A 445 -19.86 2.80 17.42
N PRO A 446 -19.90 1.72 16.64
CA PRO A 446 -20.84 0.61 16.86
C PRO A 446 -20.72 0.01 18.26
N THR A 447 -19.53 -0.02 18.86
CA THR A 447 -19.29 -0.41 20.27
C THR A 447 -19.90 0.51 21.33
N SER A 448 -20.65 1.55 20.94
CA SER A 448 -21.53 2.31 21.84
C SER A 448 -22.99 1.84 21.81
N VAL A 449 -23.36 0.97 20.88
CA VAL A 449 -24.72 0.42 20.77
C VAL A 449 -24.74 -0.93 21.47
N GLU A 450 -25.64 -1.09 22.43
CA GLU A 450 -25.92 -2.36 23.09
C GLU A 450 -26.39 -3.39 22.05
N CYS A 451 -25.90 -4.63 22.13
CA CYS A 451 -26.28 -5.66 21.18
C CYS A 451 -26.28 -7.07 21.80
N PRO A 452 -27.42 -7.52 22.36
CA PRO A 452 -27.52 -8.81 23.06
C PRO A 452 -27.08 -10.03 22.25
N GLU A 453 -27.30 -10.06 20.92
CA GLU A 453 -26.77 -11.13 20.08
C GLU A 453 -25.23 -11.05 19.99
N TYR A 454 -24.62 -9.87 19.89
CA TYR A 454 -23.16 -9.76 19.90
C TYR A 454 -22.57 -10.25 21.22
N ASP A 455 -23.16 -9.88 22.35
CA ASP A 455 -22.69 -10.31 23.67
C ASP A 455 -22.79 -11.84 23.82
N ARG A 456 -23.88 -12.44 23.30
CA ARG A 456 -24.04 -13.89 23.21
C ARG A 456 -22.97 -14.54 22.33
N VAL A 457 -22.72 -14.00 21.13
CA VAL A 457 -21.69 -14.51 20.20
C VAL A 457 -20.30 -14.39 20.80
N TYR A 458 -19.99 -13.27 21.44
CA TYR A 458 -18.71 -13.06 22.10
C TYR A 458 -18.52 -14.08 23.22
N ALA A 459 -19.54 -14.31 24.05
CA ALA A 459 -19.50 -15.34 25.08
C ALA A 459 -19.33 -16.77 24.51
N GLU A 460 -20.06 -17.11 23.44
CA GLU A 460 -19.99 -18.40 22.74
C GLU A 460 -18.61 -18.68 22.13
N GLU A 461 -17.97 -17.67 21.52
CA GLU A 461 -16.80 -17.85 20.65
C GLU A 461 -15.48 -17.37 21.28
N THR A 462 -15.53 -16.67 22.41
CA THR A 462 -14.38 -15.89 22.93
C THR A 462 -14.11 -16.05 24.42
N SER A 463 -15.12 -16.31 25.25
CA SER A 463 -14.91 -16.39 26.71
C SER A 463 -13.95 -17.50 27.14
N ASP A 464 -13.95 -18.64 26.46
CA ASP A 464 -13.02 -19.74 26.75
C ASP A 464 -11.57 -19.40 26.35
N LEU A 465 -11.39 -18.58 25.29
CA LEU A 465 -10.09 -18.06 24.90
C LEU A 465 -9.57 -17.03 25.92
N MET A 466 -10.44 -16.11 26.39
CA MET A 466 -10.04 -15.15 27.43
C MET A 466 -9.74 -15.84 28.76
N ARG A 467 -10.48 -16.90 29.10
CA ARG A 467 -10.18 -17.73 30.28
C ARG A 467 -8.83 -18.44 30.16
N SER A 468 -8.52 -19.06 29.03
CA SER A 468 -7.24 -19.75 28.86
C SER A 468 -6.04 -18.78 28.86
N TYR A 469 -6.21 -17.55 28.37
CA TYR A 469 -5.19 -16.50 28.54
C TYR A 469 -5.10 -16.02 29.99
N ASN A 470 -6.21 -15.86 30.72
CA ASN A 470 -6.19 -15.55 32.15
C ASN A 470 -5.44 -16.63 32.96
N GLU A 471 -5.67 -17.91 32.67
CA GLU A 471 -4.97 -19.04 33.29
C GLU A 471 -3.48 -19.11 32.87
N GLN A 472 -3.16 -18.87 31.59
CA GLN A 472 -1.79 -18.92 31.07
C GLN A 472 -0.89 -17.78 31.57
N TYR A 473 -1.46 -16.59 31.77
CA TYR A 473 -0.74 -15.37 32.13
C TYR A 473 -1.01 -14.92 33.57
N ASP A 474 -1.56 -15.77 34.45
CA ASP A 474 -1.90 -15.46 35.85
C ASP A 474 -0.73 -14.80 36.61
N GLU A 475 0.47 -15.40 36.58
CA GLU A 475 1.68 -14.84 37.20
C GLU A 475 2.08 -13.47 36.60
N PHE A 476 1.87 -13.28 35.29
CA PHE A 476 2.14 -12.01 34.63
C PHE A 476 1.12 -10.94 35.03
N PHE A 477 -0.15 -11.30 35.14
CA PHE A 477 -1.20 -10.40 35.60
C PHE A 477 -1.02 -10.01 37.07
N ALA A 478 -0.59 -10.93 37.94
CA ALA A 478 -0.21 -10.63 39.31
C ALA A 478 1.00 -9.66 39.38
N TYR A 479 2.03 -9.85 38.54
CA TYR A 479 3.15 -8.93 38.44
C TYR A 479 2.71 -7.53 37.95
N ILE A 480 1.89 -7.46 36.91
CA ILE A 480 1.38 -6.18 36.38
C ILE A 480 0.47 -5.50 37.41
N SER A 481 -0.34 -6.23 38.18
CA SER A 481 -1.12 -5.73 39.32
C SER A 481 -0.22 -5.02 40.34
N GLU A 482 0.88 -5.67 40.76
CA GLU A 482 1.88 -5.07 41.67
C GLU A 482 2.48 -3.77 41.11
N LYS A 483 2.92 -3.79 39.83
CA LYS A 483 3.59 -2.62 39.23
C LYS A 483 2.63 -1.46 38.98
N THR A 484 1.40 -1.74 38.55
CA THR A 484 0.41 -0.72 38.17
C THR A 484 -0.38 -0.16 39.36
N GLY A 485 -0.54 -0.95 40.44
CA GLY A 485 -1.39 -0.62 41.57
C GLY A 485 -2.88 -0.93 41.34
N TRP A 486 -3.23 -1.57 40.23
CA TRP A 486 -4.57 -2.08 39.95
C TRP A 486 -4.74 -3.49 40.52
N ALA A 487 -5.76 -3.72 41.35
CA ALA A 487 -5.93 -4.99 42.05
C ALA A 487 -6.18 -6.20 41.12
N ASP A 488 -7.14 -6.08 40.20
CA ASP A 488 -7.70 -7.21 39.44
C ASP A 488 -7.32 -7.15 37.94
N ILE A 489 -6.03 -7.29 37.62
CA ILE A 489 -5.56 -7.28 36.23
C ILE A 489 -5.86 -8.61 35.53
N ASN A 490 -6.36 -8.55 34.30
CA ASN A 490 -6.71 -9.70 33.45
C ASN A 490 -6.91 -9.27 31.98
N MET A 491 -7.29 -10.20 31.09
CA MET A 491 -7.52 -9.93 29.66
C MET A 491 -8.54 -8.82 29.33
N ASP A 492 -9.50 -8.53 30.22
CA ASP A 492 -10.53 -7.51 29.97
C ASP A 492 -9.96 -6.09 30.14
N ASN A 493 -8.97 -5.89 31.02
CA ASN A 493 -8.41 -4.57 31.38
C ASN A 493 -6.90 -4.38 31.09
N ILE A 494 -6.14 -5.43 30.81
CA ILE A 494 -4.71 -5.34 30.38
C ILE A 494 -4.54 -4.41 29.17
N SER A 495 -5.59 -4.34 28.37
CA SER A 495 -5.80 -3.42 27.25
C SER A 495 -5.51 -1.95 27.59
N ASP A 496 -5.68 -1.54 28.86
CA ASP A 496 -5.49 -0.16 29.32
C ASP A 496 -4.09 0.13 29.87
N VAL A 497 -3.41 -0.86 30.46
CA VAL A 497 -1.98 -0.77 30.83
C VAL A 497 -1.12 -0.46 29.60
N TYR A 498 -1.22 -1.30 28.55
CA TYR A 498 -0.52 -1.09 27.29
C TYR A 498 -0.82 0.29 26.67
N ASN A 499 -2.08 0.69 26.77
CA ASN A 499 -2.63 1.93 26.23
C ASN A 499 -1.97 3.18 26.83
N ALA A 500 -1.69 3.19 28.14
CA ALA A 500 -0.94 4.26 28.79
C ALA A 500 0.52 4.26 28.30
N LEU A 501 1.23 3.16 28.55
CA LEU A 501 2.66 3.00 28.26
C LEU A 501 3.02 3.26 26.79
N TYR A 502 2.19 2.82 25.85
CA TYR A 502 2.39 3.08 24.41
C TYR A 502 2.46 4.58 24.12
N ARG A 503 1.62 5.39 24.78
CA ARG A 503 1.53 6.84 24.55
C ARG A 503 2.65 7.59 25.27
N GLU A 504 3.01 7.19 26.47
CA GLU A 504 4.22 7.69 27.13
C GLU A 504 5.46 7.41 26.26
N ARG A 505 5.58 6.17 25.75
CA ARG A 505 6.66 5.71 24.86
C ARG A 505 6.72 6.52 23.55
N THR A 506 5.60 6.77 22.89
CA THR A 506 5.58 7.57 21.63
C THR A 506 5.85 9.05 21.85
N HIS A 507 5.61 9.58 23.05
CA HIS A 507 5.95 10.96 23.43
C HIS A 507 7.35 11.11 24.05
N ASN A 508 8.15 10.04 24.06
CA ASN A 508 9.51 9.98 24.63
C ASN A 508 9.56 10.32 26.13
N LEU A 509 8.48 10.01 26.86
CA LEU A 509 8.49 10.05 28.32
C LEU A 509 9.33 8.88 28.86
N THR A 510 9.96 9.07 30.02
CA THR A 510 10.78 8.02 30.65
C THR A 510 9.86 6.99 31.30
N LEU A 511 9.82 5.79 30.73
CA LEU A 511 9.02 4.69 31.26
C LEU A 511 9.67 4.12 32.53
N PRO A 512 8.88 3.54 33.45
CA PRO A 512 9.41 2.75 34.55
C PRO A 512 10.30 1.59 34.06
N PRO A 513 11.39 1.23 34.77
CA PRO A 513 12.31 0.16 34.33
C PRO A 513 11.64 -1.19 34.09
N TRP A 514 10.58 -1.50 34.84
CA TRP A 514 9.83 -2.75 34.73
C TRP A 514 9.21 -3.00 33.35
N VAL A 515 9.00 -1.95 32.57
CA VAL A 515 8.39 -2.05 31.23
C VAL A 515 9.30 -2.75 30.22
N ASP A 516 10.62 -2.61 30.40
CA ASP A 516 11.65 -3.22 29.55
C ASP A 516 12.33 -4.44 30.22
N GLU A 517 11.83 -4.92 31.36
CA GLU A 517 12.27 -6.18 31.97
C GLU A 517 11.92 -7.36 31.05
N VAL A 518 12.85 -8.32 30.91
CA VAL A 518 12.64 -9.54 30.11
C VAL A 518 11.74 -10.50 30.87
N TRP A 519 10.60 -10.85 30.29
CA TRP A 519 9.67 -11.81 30.86
C TRP A 519 10.11 -13.23 30.54
N SER A 520 10.56 -13.95 31.57
CA SER A 520 11.32 -15.21 31.46
C SER A 520 10.58 -16.33 30.72
N THR A 521 9.25 -16.36 30.74
CA THR A 521 8.45 -17.43 30.13
C THR A 521 8.14 -17.25 28.65
N GLN A 522 8.55 -16.13 28.03
CA GLN A 522 8.23 -15.79 26.63
C GLN A 522 9.47 -15.53 25.75
N ASN A 523 10.41 -16.47 25.71
CA ASN A 523 11.52 -16.52 24.73
C ASN A 523 12.32 -15.21 24.58
N GLY A 524 12.55 -14.48 25.69
CA GLY A 524 13.29 -13.22 25.71
C GLY A 524 12.47 -11.96 25.42
N SER A 525 11.14 -12.05 25.31
CA SER A 525 10.23 -10.91 25.15
C SER A 525 10.27 -9.99 26.38
N THR A 526 10.14 -8.67 26.19
CA THR A 526 9.97 -7.74 27.32
C THR A 526 8.53 -7.77 27.86
N VAL A 527 8.33 -7.24 29.07
CA VAL A 527 6.99 -6.98 29.62
C VAL A 527 6.13 -6.16 28.64
N TYR A 528 6.71 -5.16 27.98
CA TYR A 528 6.03 -4.36 26.96
C TYR A 528 5.59 -5.18 25.74
N ASP A 529 6.40 -6.14 25.29
CA ASP A 529 6.06 -6.99 24.14
C ASP A 529 4.91 -7.95 24.48
N VAL A 530 4.90 -8.50 25.71
CA VAL A 530 3.77 -9.30 26.21
C VAL A 530 2.50 -8.44 26.30
N LEU A 531 2.59 -7.21 26.84
CA LEU A 531 1.47 -6.27 26.86
C LEU A 531 0.93 -5.93 25.46
N LEU A 532 1.81 -5.79 24.46
CA LEU A 532 1.44 -5.56 23.07
C LEU A 532 0.66 -6.75 22.49
N GLU A 533 1.13 -7.97 22.69
CA GLU A 533 0.44 -9.16 22.17
C GLU A 533 -0.89 -9.41 22.88
N LEU A 534 -0.98 -9.23 24.20
CA LEU A 534 -2.26 -9.31 24.92
C LEU A 534 -3.23 -8.21 24.48
N LYS A 535 -2.73 -6.99 24.22
CA LYS A 535 -3.53 -5.91 23.62
C LYS A 535 -4.06 -6.31 22.24
N ARG A 536 -3.22 -6.92 21.42
CA ARG A 536 -3.56 -7.37 20.07
C ARG A 536 -4.62 -8.46 20.11
N VAL A 537 -4.43 -9.52 20.90
CA VAL A 537 -5.41 -10.59 21.11
C VAL A 537 -6.74 -10.01 21.60
N SER A 538 -6.75 -9.23 22.68
CA SER A 538 -7.93 -8.53 23.22
C SER A 538 -8.69 -7.76 22.13
N ARG A 539 -8.00 -6.91 21.35
CA ARG A 539 -8.62 -6.07 20.30
C ARG A 539 -9.17 -6.87 19.13
N LEU A 540 -8.45 -7.88 18.63
CA LEU A 540 -8.87 -8.64 17.45
C LEU A 540 -10.02 -9.61 17.80
N SER A 541 -10.02 -10.15 19.01
CA SER A 541 -11.09 -11.01 19.54
C SER A 541 -12.46 -10.35 19.60
N GLU A 542 -12.55 -9.02 19.59
CA GLU A 542 -13.81 -8.28 19.42
C GLU A 542 -14.48 -8.56 18.06
N PHE A 543 -13.72 -8.94 17.02
CA PHE A 543 -14.20 -9.00 15.63
C PHE A 543 -13.88 -10.28 14.86
N ASN A 544 -13.00 -11.15 15.37
CA ASN A 544 -12.39 -12.29 14.67
C ASN A 544 -13.32 -13.49 14.31
N SER A 545 -14.61 -13.25 14.06
CA SER A 545 -15.50 -14.23 13.43
C SER A 545 -16.49 -13.54 12.48
N PRO A 546 -17.03 -14.21 11.44
CA PRO A 546 -17.99 -13.61 10.53
C PRO A 546 -19.25 -13.05 11.23
N ARG A 547 -19.70 -13.67 12.32
CA ARG A 547 -20.84 -13.20 13.15
C ARG A 547 -20.47 -11.88 13.85
N LYS A 548 -19.37 -11.86 14.60
CA LYS A 548 -18.89 -10.65 15.32
C LYS A 548 -18.57 -9.50 14.37
N ALA A 549 -17.85 -9.80 13.29
CA ALA A 549 -17.50 -8.85 12.24
C ALA A 549 -18.74 -8.18 11.61
N LYS A 550 -19.79 -8.95 11.29
CA LYS A 550 -21.05 -8.40 10.79
C LYS A 550 -21.77 -7.57 11.85
N LEU A 551 -21.92 -8.08 13.07
CA LEU A 551 -22.64 -7.40 14.14
C LEU A 551 -22.04 -6.03 14.51
N ILE A 552 -20.70 -5.88 14.46
CA ILE A 552 -20.05 -4.59 14.77
C ILE A 552 -19.75 -3.76 13.51
N GLY A 553 -19.13 -4.34 12.47
CA GLY A 553 -18.68 -3.63 11.28
C GLY A 553 -19.68 -3.59 10.12
N GLY A 554 -20.66 -4.50 10.10
CA GLY A 554 -21.56 -4.73 8.96
C GLY A 554 -22.51 -3.56 8.64
N PHE A 555 -22.86 -2.74 9.63
CA PHE A 555 -23.68 -1.54 9.38
C PHE A 555 -22.87 -0.45 8.64
N LEU A 556 -21.60 -0.24 9.02
CA LEU A 556 -20.70 0.66 8.31
C LEU A 556 -20.34 0.12 6.92
N LEU A 557 -20.14 -1.20 6.79
CA LEU A 557 -19.94 -1.81 5.47
C LEU A 557 -21.19 -1.67 4.57
N GLY A 558 -22.39 -1.76 5.14
CA GLY A 558 -23.65 -1.49 4.44
C GLY A 558 -23.74 -0.07 3.91
N ASP A 559 -23.33 0.93 4.70
CA ASP A 559 -23.22 2.33 4.26
C ASP A 559 -22.26 2.48 3.07
N PHE A 560 -21.08 1.86 3.12
CA PHE A 560 -20.11 1.85 2.02
C PHE A 560 -20.65 1.21 0.73
N VAL A 561 -21.35 0.08 0.85
CA VAL A 561 -21.99 -0.60 -0.30
C VAL A 561 -23.10 0.28 -0.88
N ASN A 562 -23.97 0.83 -0.03
CA ASN A 562 -25.08 1.69 -0.44
C ASN A 562 -24.59 2.96 -1.16
N TYR A 563 -23.56 3.63 -0.65
CA TYR A 563 -22.99 4.81 -1.30
C TYR A 563 -22.39 4.48 -2.68
N ALA A 564 -21.64 3.37 -2.80
CA ALA A 564 -21.10 2.95 -4.10
C ALA A 564 -22.21 2.66 -5.13
N GLN A 565 -23.30 2.00 -4.72
CA GLN A 565 -24.45 1.75 -5.60
C GLN A 565 -25.18 3.04 -6.00
N ARG A 566 -25.42 3.97 -5.05
CA ARG A 566 -26.07 5.25 -5.31
C ARG A 566 -25.23 6.16 -6.22
N ALA A 567 -23.91 6.17 -6.05
CA ALA A 567 -23.00 6.88 -6.94
C ALA A 567 -22.99 6.29 -8.35
N ALA A 568 -22.99 4.96 -8.48
CA ALA A 568 -23.10 4.28 -9.78
C ALA A 568 -24.42 4.59 -10.50
N ALA A 569 -25.52 4.71 -9.74
CA ALA A 569 -26.84 5.09 -10.24
C ALA A 569 -27.00 6.60 -10.55
N GLY A 570 -26.04 7.45 -10.16
CA GLY A 570 -26.14 8.91 -10.32
C GLY A 570 -27.10 9.59 -9.34
N GLU A 571 -27.37 8.97 -8.19
CA GLU A 571 -28.29 9.49 -7.15
C GLU A 571 -27.61 10.47 -6.15
N THR A 572 -26.36 10.84 -6.40
CA THR A 572 -25.58 11.72 -5.52
C THR A 572 -24.48 12.45 -6.30
N ASP A 573 -24.42 13.78 -6.16
CA ASP A 573 -23.33 14.61 -6.68
C ASP A 573 -22.09 14.61 -5.76
N THR A 574 -22.22 14.09 -4.53
CA THR A 574 -21.09 13.95 -3.60
C THR A 574 -20.08 12.95 -4.12
N LYS A 575 -18.86 13.43 -4.33
CA LYS A 575 -17.71 12.71 -4.85
C LYS A 575 -16.89 12.04 -3.76
N LEU A 576 -16.69 12.71 -2.62
CA LEU A 576 -15.92 12.20 -1.49
C LEU A 576 -16.72 12.23 -0.19
N VAL A 577 -16.82 11.08 0.47
CA VAL A 577 -17.34 10.94 1.84
C VAL A 577 -16.19 10.63 2.81
N LEU A 578 -16.01 11.47 3.84
CA LEU A 578 -14.98 11.32 4.87
C LEU A 578 -15.57 11.07 6.26
N TYR A 579 -15.16 9.98 6.90
CA TYR A 579 -15.59 9.59 8.23
C TYR A 579 -14.42 9.55 9.23
N SER A 580 -14.47 10.39 10.27
CA SER A 580 -13.45 10.41 11.34
C SER A 580 -13.93 9.65 12.58
N ALA A 581 -13.21 8.59 12.95
CA ALA A 581 -13.65 7.60 13.92
C ALA A 581 -12.48 7.04 14.77
N HIS A 582 -12.56 5.76 15.15
CA HIS A 582 -11.67 5.09 16.09
C HIS A 582 -10.95 3.88 15.46
N ASP A 583 -9.99 3.32 16.19
CA ASP A 583 -9.31 2.06 15.84
C ASP A 583 -10.35 0.95 15.65
N GLY A 584 -11.15 0.66 16.68
CA GLY A 584 -12.18 -0.37 16.62
C GLY A 584 -13.18 -0.20 15.47
N THR A 585 -13.48 1.03 15.03
CA THR A 585 -14.34 1.29 13.86
C THR A 585 -13.68 0.82 12.56
N VAL A 586 -12.38 1.11 12.39
CA VAL A 586 -11.62 0.72 11.19
C VAL A 586 -11.34 -0.79 11.20
N THR A 587 -10.90 -1.35 12.34
CA THR A 587 -10.68 -2.79 12.50
C THR A 587 -11.96 -3.59 12.24
N ALA A 588 -13.10 -3.20 12.83
CA ALA A 588 -14.37 -3.87 12.59
C ALA A 588 -14.82 -3.82 11.11
N LEU A 589 -14.59 -2.70 10.42
CA LEU A 589 -14.86 -2.61 8.97
C LEU A 589 -13.97 -3.55 8.16
N MET A 590 -12.68 -3.65 8.50
CA MET A 590 -11.73 -4.52 7.81
C MET A 590 -12.06 -6.01 8.04
N TYR A 591 -12.45 -6.41 9.25
CA TYR A 591 -12.98 -7.76 9.50
C TYR A 591 -14.30 -8.02 8.77
N ALA A 592 -15.23 -7.05 8.75
CA ALA A 592 -16.48 -7.18 8.01
C ALA A 592 -16.23 -7.38 6.50
N MET A 593 -15.33 -6.59 5.90
CA MET A 593 -14.89 -6.79 4.51
C MET A 593 -14.12 -8.10 4.30
N GLY A 594 -13.52 -8.67 5.36
CA GLY A 594 -12.65 -9.85 5.27
C GLY A 594 -11.25 -9.53 4.73
N ILE A 595 -10.75 -8.33 5.01
CA ILE A 595 -9.46 -7.81 4.53
C ILE A 595 -8.51 -7.41 5.67
N ASP A 596 -8.86 -7.74 6.92
CA ASP A 596 -8.02 -7.44 8.07
C ASP A 596 -6.66 -8.15 7.98
N ASN A 597 -5.65 -7.59 8.64
CA ASN A 597 -4.28 -8.09 8.63
C ASN A 597 -3.79 -8.53 10.02
N ASP A 598 -4.69 -8.68 10.98
CA ASP A 598 -4.45 -9.09 12.37
C ASP A 598 -3.42 -8.20 13.11
N LEU A 599 -3.35 -6.91 12.73
CA LEU A 599 -2.51 -5.88 13.34
C LEU A 599 -3.35 -4.73 13.92
N LEU A 600 -2.86 -4.12 15.00
CA LEU A 600 -3.48 -2.94 15.60
C LEU A 600 -3.48 -1.75 14.63
N THR A 601 -4.67 -1.19 14.33
CA THR A 601 -4.83 -0.06 13.42
C THR A 601 -4.07 1.21 13.89
N PRO A 602 -3.06 1.71 13.15
CA PRO A 602 -2.26 2.88 13.57
C PRO A 602 -3.05 4.20 13.58
N TYR A 603 -2.52 5.22 14.26
CA TYR A 603 -3.12 6.57 14.25
C TYR A 603 -3.13 7.16 12.83
N ALA A 604 -4.19 7.91 12.50
CA ALA A 604 -4.45 8.44 11.15
C ALA A 604 -4.45 7.37 10.02
N ALA A 605 -4.60 6.09 10.36
CA ALA A 605 -4.82 5.05 9.36
C ALA A 605 -6.25 5.14 8.78
N ALA A 606 -6.39 4.84 7.50
CA ALA A 606 -7.62 5.02 6.74
C ALA A 606 -7.91 3.81 5.83
N VAL A 607 -9.16 3.36 5.83
CA VAL A 607 -9.72 2.50 4.78
C VAL A 607 -10.42 3.39 3.77
N ILE A 608 -10.23 3.10 2.49
CA ILE A 608 -10.73 3.87 1.36
C ILE A 608 -11.39 2.90 0.38
N VAL A 609 -12.58 3.23 -0.09
CA VAL A 609 -13.26 2.53 -1.19
C VAL A 609 -13.44 3.52 -2.33
N GLU A 610 -12.93 3.17 -3.51
CA GLU A 610 -12.92 3.99 -4.71
C GLU A 610 -13.75 3.31 -5.79
N LEU A 611 -14.70 4.04 -6.37
CA LEU A 611 -15.57 3.60 -7.45
C LEU A 611 -15.13 4.25 -8.76
N TYR A 612 -14.83 3.43 -9.75
CA TYR A 612 -14.39 3.84 -11.08
C TYR A 612 -15.46 3.48 -12.12
N ARG A 613 -15.65 4.35 -13.11
CA ARG A 613 -16.40 4.07 -14.33
C ARG A 613 -15.41 3.72 -15.45
N THR A 614 -15.59 2.58 -16.11
CA THR A 614 -14.77 2.14 -17.26
C THR A 614 -15.18 2.85 -18.56
N THR A 615 -14.36 2.78 -19.60
CA THR A 615 -14.75 3.21 -20.96
C THR A 615 -15.99 2.50 -21.53
N SER A 616 -16.26 1.26 -21.10
CA SER A 616 -17.49 0.52 -21.49
C SER A 616 -18.74 1.05 -20.77
N GLY A 617 -18.59 1.87 -19.74
CA GLY A 617 -19.66 2.40 -18.92
C GLY A 617 -20.01 1.55 -17.70
N ASP A 618 -19.30 0.44 -17.49
CA ASP A 618 -19.39 -0.42 -16.31
C ASP A 618 -18.70 0.22 -15.09
N PHE A 619 -18.90 -0.37 -13.92
CA PHE A 619 -18.32 0.11 -12.67
C PHE A 619 -17.39 -0.90 -11.99
N GLU A 620 -16.27 -0.41 -11.48
CA GLU A 620 -15.27 -1.16 -10.74
C GLU A 620 -15.00 -0.51 -9.36
N VAL A 621 -14.68 -1.33 -8.37
CA VAL A 621 -14.36 -0.95 -7.00
C VAL A 621 -12.92 -1.34 -6.67
N ASP A 622 -12.20 -0.41 -6.04
CA ASP A 622 -10.95 -0.67 -5.34
C ASP A 622 -11.09 -0.39 -3.85
N VAL A 623 -10.54 -1.28 -3.03
CA VAL A 623 -10.43 -1.09 -1.57
C VAL A 623 -8.97 -0.90 -1.22
N LEU A 624 -8.66 0.17 -0.50
CA LEU A 624 -7.31 0.57 -0.13
C LEU A 624 -7.19 0.74 1.39
N TYR A 625 -6.03 0.41 1.95
CA TYR A 625 -5.69 0.65 3.35
C TYR A 625 -4.40 1.46 3.44
N ARG A 626 -4.49 2.66 4.04
CA ARG A 626 -3.35 3.50 4.39
C ARG A 626 -3.08 3.36 5.88
N ASN A 627 -2.01 2.68 6.27
CA ASN A 627 -1.67 2.44 7.67
C ASN A 627 -0.46 3.24 8.19
N SER A 628 0.11 4.14 7.37
CA SER A 628 1.31 4.91 7.71
C SER A 628 1.21 6.35 7.21
N THR A 629 1.60 7.30 8.05
CA THR A 629 1.67 8.74 7.72
C THR A 629 2.75 9.04 6.69
N TYR A 630 3.85 8.27 6.67
CA TYR A 630 5.03 8.54 5.84
C TYR A 630 5.03 7.75 4.52
N GLN A 631 4.14 6.78 4.36
CA GLN A 631 3.98 6.03 3.13
C GLN A 631 3.15 6.82 2.12
N GLN A 632 3.69 7.00 0.91
CA GLN A 632 3.06 7.79 -0.16
C GLN A 632 1.86 7.09 -0.80
N ARG A 633 1.87 5.75 -0.88
CA ARG A 633 0.81 4.96 -1.55
C ARG A 633 0.14 4.00 -0.56
N PRO A 634 -1.20 3.93 -0.53
CA PRO A 634 -1.91 2.95 0.28
C PRO A 634 -1.75 1.52 -0.28
N PHE A 635 -1.97 0.51 0.55
CA PHE A 635 -2.04 -0.88 0.13
C PHE A 635 -3.37 -1.15 -0.56
N ARG A 636 -3.37 -1.79 -1.73
CA ARG A 636 -4.59 -2.31 -2.36
C ARG A 636 -4.97 -3.62 -1.68
N MET A 637 -6.18 -3.68 -1.14
CA MET A 637 -6.67 -4.81 -0.35
C MET A 637 -7.41 -5.80 -1.25
N GLN A 638 -7.10 -7.10 -1.11
CA GLN A 638 -7.81 -8.15 -1.84
C GLN A 638 -9.12 -8.47 -1.12
N VAL A 639 -10.24 -8.01 -1.68
CA VAL A 639 -11.57 -8.35 -1.17
C VAL A 639 -11.87 -9.83 -1.49
N PRO A 640 -12.32 -10.65 -0.51
CA PRO A 640 -12.74 -12.03 -0.76
C PRO A 640 -13.93 -12.09 -1.73
N GLY A 641 -13.86 -12.96 -2.74
CA GLY A 641 -14.90 -13.08 -3.79
C GLY A 641 -14.73 -12.12 -4.97
N CYS A 642 -13.87 -11.11 -4.86
CA CYS A 642 -13.45 -10.29 -5.99
C CYS A 642 -12.30 -10.96 -6.78
N PRO A 643 -12.11 -10.61 -8.07
CA PRO A 643 -10.98 -11.09 -8.86
C PRO A 643 -9.62 -10.82 -8.20
N ALA A 644 -8.66 -11.70 -8.44
CA ALA A 644 -7.31 -11.53 -7.90
C ALA A 644 -6.55 -10.45 -8.68
N LYS A 645 -6.00 -9.45 -7.95
CA LYS A 645 -5.05 -8.45 -8.48
C LYS A 645 -5.58 -7.47 -9.55
N SER A 646 -6.83 -7.57 -9.98
CA SER A 646 -7.54 -6.54 -10.75
C SER A 646 -8.52 -5.77 -9.85
N SER A 647 -9.21 -4.78 -10.41
CA SER A 647 -10.32 -4.11 -9.74
C SER A 647 -11.50 -5.08 -9.63
N CYS A 648 -12.42 -4.85 -8.68
CA CYS A 648 -13.60 -5.69 -8.52
C CYS A 648 -14.80 -5.08 -9.24
N PRO A 649 -15.47 -5.78 -10.18
CA PRO A 649 -16.74 -5.28 -10.73
C PRO A 649 -17.74 -4.97 -9.62
N LEU A 650 -18.47 -3.86 -9.71
CA LEU A 650 -19.35 -3.39 -8.64
C LEU A 650 -20.36 -4.46 -8.20
N ASP A 651 -20.99 -5.15 -9.15
CA ASP A 651 -21.96 -6.23 -8.84
C ASP A 651 -21.31 -7.40 -8.10
N THR A 652 -20.05 -7.73 -8.42
CA THR A 652 -19.27 -8.75 -7.72
C THR A 652 -18.93 -8.30 -6.29
N PHE A 653 -18.53 -7.03 -6.12
CA PHE A 653 -18.28 -6.44 -4.79
C PHE A 653 -19.56 -6.45 -3.92
N VAL A 654 -20.67 -5.96 -4.46
CA VAL A 654 -21.99 -5.96 -3.79
C VAL A 654 -22.40 -7.40 -3.42
N ALA A 655 -22.25 -8.37 -4.33
CA ALA A 655 -22.58 -9.76 -4.06
C ALA A 655 -21.70 -10.40 -2.96
N ALA A 656 -20.39 -10.09 -2.96
CA ALA A 656 -19.45 -10.58 -1.95
C ALA A 656 -19.69 -9.96 -0.56
N MET A 657 -20.07 -8.68 -0.49
CA MET A 657 -20.35 -7.98 0.76
C MET A 657 -21.75 -8.27 1.31
N ARG A 658 -22.75 -8.61 0.48
CA ARG A 658 -24.15 -8.86 0.87
C ARG A 658 -24.36 -9.72 2.15
N PRO A 659 -23.69 -10.87 2.36
CA PRO A 659 -23.90 -11.65 3.59
C PRO A 659 -23.28 -11.02 4.85
N ARG A 660 -22.53 -9.92 4.71
CA ARG A 660 -21.71 -9.30 5.76
C ARG A 660 -22.18 -7.90 6.17
N ILE A 661 -23.28 -7.41 5.59
CA ILE A 661 -23.81 -6.07 5.83
C ILE A 661 -25.14 -6.07 6.56
N PHE A 662 -25.50 -4.89 7.08
CA PHE A 662 -26.88 -4.48 7.33
C PHE A 662 -27.20 -3.30 6.42
N SER A 663 -28.24 -3.42 5.61
CA SER A 663 -28.65 -2.40 4.64
C SER A 663 -29.49 -1.31 5.31
N THR A 664 -30.17 -1.66 6.41
CA THR A 664 -31.09 -0.81 7.17
C THR A 664 -30.90 -0.96 8.68
N ARG A 665 -31.41 0.01 9.45
CA ARG A 665 -31.41 -0.07 10.93
C ARG A 665 -32.29 -1.21 11.42
N ASP A 666 -33.44 -1.45 10.78
CA ASP A 666 -34.38 -2.52 11.14
C ASP A 666 -33.81 -3.93 10.95
N GLU A 667 -32.93 -4.13 9.96
CA GLU A 667 -32.18 -5.39 9.79
C GLU A 667 -31.21 -5.61 10.96
N PHE A 668 -30.44 -4.57 11.30
CA PHE A 668 -29.54 -4.61 12.46
C PHE A 668 -30.31 -4.89 13.76
N ASP A 669 -31.34 -4.09 14.08
CA ASP A 669 -32.08 -4.22 15.34
C ASP A 669 -32.75 -5.59 15.51
N ARG A 670 -33.14 -6.22 14.39
CA ARG A 670 -33.71 -7.58 14.38
C ARG A 670 -32.67 -8.66 14.66
N GLU A 671 -31.52 -8.61 13.99
CA GLU A 671 -30.47 -9.62 14.13
C GLU A 671 -29.72 -9.45 15.47
N CYS A 672 -29.56 -8.21 15.92
CA CYS A 672 -28.96 -7.81 17.18
C CYS A 672 -29.82 -8.16 18.42
N GLY A 673 -31.11 -8.49 18.23
CA GLY A 673 -32.03 -8.90 19.30
C GLY A 673 -32.74 -7.76 20.03
N LEU A 674 -32.67 -6.53 19.51
CA LEU A 674 -33.27 -5.33 20.12
C LEU A 674 -34.80 -5.23 19.89
N LEU A 675 -35.34 -5.96 18.90
CA LEU A 675 -36.77 -6.07 18.68
C LEU A 675 -37.41 -7.16 19.56
N SER A 676 -38.03 -6.76 20.67
CA SER A 676 -38.74 -7.65 21.59
C SER A 676 -39.87 -8.45 20.91
N ALA A 677 -40.18 -9.63 21.45
CA ALA A 677 -41.30 -10.45 20.96
C ALA A 677 -42.66 -9.72 21.06
N ASP A 678 -42.82 -8.81 22.02
CA ASP A 678 -44.04 -8.01 22.20
C ASP A 678 -44.26 -6.95 21.12
N SER A 679 -43.20 -6.51 20.42
CA SER A 679 -43.37 -5.62 19.26
C SER A 679 -44.14 -6.28 18.11
N ARG A 680 -44.22 -7.62 18.08
CA ARG A 680 -45.08 -8.40 17.16
C ARG A 680 -46.56 -8.33 17.52
N ALA A 681 -46.90 -8.00 18.77
CA ALA A 681 -48.27 -7.80 19.24
C ALA A 681 -48.72 -6.34 19.12
N ALA A 682 -47.82 -5.36 19.33
CA ALA A 682 -48.12 -3.93 19.17
C ALA A 682 -48.52 -3.53 17.73
N SER A 683 -48.14 -4.33 16.73
CA SER A 683 -48.62 -4.17 15.33
C SER A 683 -50.06 -4.67 15.11
N LYS A 684 -50.71 -5.27 16.12
CA LYS A 684 -52.05 -5.87 16.01
C LYS A 684 -52.96 -5.55 17.20
N SER A 685 -53.33 -4.27 17.38
CA SER A 685 -54.72 -3.87 17.73
C SER A 685 -54.91 -2.37 17.98
N THR A 686 -55.40 -1.66 16.97
CA THR A 686 -56.38 -0.57 17.15
C THR A 686 -57.43 -0.71 16.04
N PRO A 687 -58.70 -1.01 16.35
CA PRO A 687 -59.77 -1.07 15.36
C PRO A 687 -60.45 0.29 15.17
N GLU A 688 -61.03 0.48 13.97
CA GLU A 688 -61.81 1.64 13.50
C GLU A 688 -61.01 2.95 13.32
N GLN A 689 -61.18 3.71 12.24
CA GLN A 689 -62.38 3.82 11.38
C GLN A 689 -62.15 3.38 9.92
N SER A 690 -63.19 2.82 9.31
CA SER A 690 -63.22 2.51 7.89
C SER A 690 -63.59 3.74 7.06
N GLU A 691 -62.64 4.31 6.32
CA GLU A 691 -63.01 5.15 5.17
C GLU A 691 -63.29 4.27 3.95
N THR A 692 -64.50 4.41 3.42
CA THR A 692 -64.94 3.76 2.18
C THR A 692 -64.09 4.21 1.00
N PHE A 693 -63.37 3.29 0.36
CA PHE A 693 -62.67 3.54 -0.91
C PHE A 693 -63.67 3.95 -2.00
N GLY A 694 -63.81 5.26 -2.21
CA GLY A 694 -64.69 5.83 -3.23
C GLY A 694 -64.16 5.60 -4.65
N ALA A 695 -65.07 5.51 -5.61
CA ALA A 695 -64.79 5.19 -7.02
C ALA A 695 -63.96 6.25 -7.80
N GLY A 696 -63.38 7.26 -7.13
CA GLY A 696 -62.59 8.32 -7.74
C GLY A 696 -61.24 7.86 -8.30
N SER A 697 -60.55 6.94 -7.61
CA SER A 697 -59.17 6.53 -7.98
C SER A 697 -59.10 5.79 -9.32
N LEU A 698 -60.17 5.08 -9.71
CA LEU A 698 -60.25 4.44 -11.03
C LEU A 698 -60.50 5.46 -12.15
N LEU A 699 -61.26 6.52 -11.85
CA LEU A 699 -61.58 7.59 -12.81
C LEU A 699 -60.33 8.38 -13.20
N VAL A 700 -59.44 8.67 -12.24
CA VAL A 700 -58.18 9.39 -12.49
C VAL A 700 -57.25 8.60 -13.43
N LEU A 701 -57.13 7.28 -13.24
CA LEU A 701 -56.32 6.43 -14.11
C LEU A 701 -56.89 6.32 -15.53
N VAL A 702 -58.22 6.21 -15.68
CA VAL A 702 -58.88 6.19 -16.98
C VAL A 702 -58.77 7.53 -17.72
N LEU A 703 -58.94 8.65 -17.02
CA LEU A 703 -58.79 10.00 -17.60
C LEU A 703 -57.32 10.29 -17.98
N GLY A 704 -56.35 9.86 -17.17
CA GLY A 704 -54.93 9.94 -17.51
C GLY A 704 -54.59 9.15 -18.79
N GLY A 705 -55.08 7.91 -18.90
CA GLY A 705 -54.91 7.10 -20.11
C GLY A 705 -55.53 7.73 -21.36
N LEU A 706 -56.74 8.30 -21.25
CA LEU A 706 -57.41 8.98 -22.36
C LEU A 706 -56.67 10.25 -22.81
N CYS A 707 -56.09 11.02 -21.88
CA CYS A 707 -55.25 12.18 -22.22
C CYS A 707 -54.00 11.77 -23.02
N CYS A 708 -53.32 10.69 -22.63
CA CYS A 708 -52.17 10.17 -23.37
C CYS A 708 -52.54 9.72 -24.80
N ILE A 709 -53.69 9.06 -24.98
CA ILE A 709 -54.19 8.65 -26.29
C ILE A 709 -54.52 9.87 -27.17
N LEU A 710 -55.16 10.90 -26.60
CA LEU A 710 -55.44 12.17 -27.30
C LEU A 710 -54.17 12.88 -27.76
N LEU A 711 -53.12 12.92 -26.93
CA LEU A 711 -51.81 13.47 -27.29
C LEU A 711 -51.19 12.73 -28.48
N VAL A 712 -51.20 11.39 -28.48
CA VAL A 712 -50.69 10.57 -29.60
C VAL A 712 -51.48 10.84 -30.88
N ILE A 713 -52.81 10.96 -30.81
CA ILE A 713 -53.65 11.28 -31.96
C ILE A 713 -53.34 12.69 -32.52
N VAL A 714 -53.15 13.69 -31.65
CA VAL A 714 -52.79 15.06 -32.07
C VAL A 714 -51.41 15.09 -32.75
N VAL A 715 -50.42 14.36 -32.24
CA VAL A 715 -49.10 14.24 -32.89
C VAL A 715 -49.21 13.56 -34.26
N LEU A 716 -49.95 12.46 -34.36
CA LEU A 716 -50.16 11.75 -35.63
C LEU A 716 -50.91 12.60 -36.67
N LEU A 717 -51.95 13.34 -36.25
CA LEU A 717 -52.66 14.28 -37.12
C LEU A 717 -51.76 15.45 -37.56
N SER A 718 -50.90 15.96 -36.67
CA SER A 718 -49.93 17.01 -37.01
C SER A 718 -48.92 16.53 -38.07
N ILE A 719 -48.40 15.30 -37.93
CA ILE A 719 -47.51 14.67 -38.93
C ILE A 719 -48.23 14.46 -40.27
N LEU A 720 -49.52 14.07 -40.26
CA LEU A 720 -50.32 13.89 -41.48
C LEU A 720 -50.65 15.22 -42.16
N LEU A 721 -50.87 16.29 -41.40
CA LEU A 721 -51.10 17.64 -41.94
C LEU A 721 -49.80 18.22 -42.55
N LEU A 722 -48.65 18.04 -41.91
CA LEU A 722 -47.35 18.41 -42.46
C LEU A 722 -47.06 17.67 -43.78
N ARG A 723 -47.29 16.34 -43.82
CA ARG A 723 -47.18 15.55 -45.07
C ARG A 723 -48.19 15.92 -46.16
N LYS A 724 -49.29 16.60 -45.82
CA LYS A 724 -50.26 17.13 -46.80
C LYS A 724 -49.83 18.50 -47.32
N SER A 725 -49.12 19.29 -46.51
CA SER A 725 -48.48 20.55 -46.93
C SER A 725 -47.37 20.32 -47.95
N GLU A 726 -46.57 19.26 -47.79
CA GLU A 726 -45.50 18.88 -48.74
C GLU A 726 -45.99 18.34 -50.09
N ARG A 727 -47.31 18.22 -50.30
CA ARG A 727 -47.91 17.81 -51.59
C ARG A 727 -48.67 18.94 -52.30
N LEU A 728 -48.53 20.18 -51.83
CA LEU A 728 -49.20 21.38 -52.35
C LEU A 728 -48.22 22.54 -52.60
N ILE A 729 -46.94 22.23 -52.75
CA ILE A 729 -45.85 23.11 -53.22
C ILE A 729 -45.27 22.49 -54.49
#